data_AF-A0A850M1Y4-F1
#
_entry.id   AF-A0A850M1Y4-F1
#
_cell.length_a   1.000
_cell.length_b   1.000
_cell.length_c   1.000
_cell.angle_alpha   90.00
_cell.angle_beta   90.00
_cell.angle_gamma   90.00
#
_symmetry.space_group_name_H-M   'P 1'
#
loop_
_entity.id
_entity.type
_entity.pdbx_description
1 polymer ?
#
loop_
_entity_poly.entity_id
_entity_poly.type
_entity_poly.pdbx_seq_one_letter_code
_entity_poly.pdbx_strand_id
1 'polypeptide(L)'
;MKDIPAKFNVLVLPPKKFITDLRILLFELPKRGQKVSQIVPFRYLRVKLEFRDSNRLRPIKIEYKHFGTQYFQPKEFIKLLRQARNIYVTRDEKNSLDDFTEMLHDYQISYDEIEICKLCIMDNRITFLKKKDRYYRDNDTFCFQCAMKEISDESEFRGFVPNKKFTGRIELLLKKKYGHNVGKILKIFEPGFDASKNPEFTFYDKLEVSVEKRREYPISNYELPQQFLTLLKREKVTKLLPIQHLAIQNGLLKNEKMLISAPTGTGKTLIGELAAITKLYRNDEGKVLYLGNLVALVNQKYQNFKSRYRDFYVTIRVGMSKIDVGEEDLVIVDEDIQDSDIICASYEAFDFLLRKGPEEIKNIGKISTIIIDEIQILDDEDRGAVLAGLIAKIFILYPEAQVIGLSATIGNAQEIGKLLRLKPVEYDERLVPLERHLVLCKSEYEKIFNIIQLVRSESRKISKFGFPGSSLIFTNARWRCEYLANVLQNEKGINAMAYHSGLTYLDRKFISKEFESGNLQAIVTTYALGAGFDTPCSQVIFESCLMGIEILSPNMFLNMSGRAGRFRMQELGKIYVLVEIGKNYHGTDKTEDQIGLDLLGSTIENLRLEYDPELVESQVLAAIAAGIDTKIEEFYENLIGTREDLPLLLKGLRKHKLIKRKENKYIVTTLGRAIALSFFTVQQGLMIVRELHKNKDPLNIAIRLEFFENIYMTDEIKKIFLDEFKINLPNKFIAGRIVGITARLGKYKRRLRKYAGVAQSIVKWQKVFFSCGCGNAPYCDCPILSMDRKLVQLRMEKGLTPRKISQHMDRTFNLKVYSGDLLRFFDNLIHRLQGIERLAKVIGENEIEGKIFDLIRKIEKPR
;
A
#
# COMPACT_ATOMS: atom_id res chain seq x y z
N MET A 1 -69.28 -5.97 -1.99
CA MET A 1 -68.68 -7.31 -2.22
C MET A 1 -68.64 -7.77 -3.68
N LYS A 2 -69.34 -7.10 -4.62
CA LYS A 2 -69.40 -7.55 -6.03
C LYS A 2 -68.03 -7.55 -6.75
N ASP A 3 -67.05 -6.78 -6.26
CA ASP A 3 -65.69 -6.69 -6.85
C ASP A 3 -64.59 -7.37 -6.01
N ILE A 4 -64.92 -8.33 -5.14
CA ILE A 4 -63.89 -9.12 -4.46
C ILE A 4 -63.52 -10.30 -5.36
N PRO A 5 -62.24 -10.49 -5.72
CA PRO A 5 -61.81 -11.62 -6.55
C PRO A 5 -62.22 -12.96 -5.95
N ALA A 6 -62.43 -13.98 -6.78
CA ALA A 6 -62.84 -15.31 -6.33
C ALA A 6 -61.81 -16.01 -5.42
N LYS A 7 -60.54 -15.57 -5.44
CA LYS A 7 -59.46 -16.11 -4.60
C LYS A 7 -58.73 -14.99 -3.89
N PHE A 8 -59.11 -14.72 -2.65
CA PHE A 8 -58.48 -13.69 -1.81
C PHE A 8 -58.09 -14.25 -0.44
N ASN A 9 -57.24 -13.51 0.26
CA ASN A 9 -56.79 -13.78 1.61
C ASN A 9 -57.08 -12.56 2.48
N VAL A 10 -57.18 -12.80 3.78
CA VAL A 10 -57.48 -11.79 4.79
C VAL A 10 -56.28 -11.64 5.71
N LEU A 11 -55.87 -10.40 6.00
CA LEU A 11 -54.88 -10.08 7.04
C LEU A 11 -55.53 -9.15 8.06
N VAL A 12 -55.53 -9.58 9.32
CA VAL A 12 -56.03 -8.80 10.46
C VAL A 12 -54.85 -8.12 11.14
N LEU A 13 -54.90 -6.78 11.19
CA LEU A 13 -53.87 -5.96 11.83
C LEU A 13 -54.24 -5.66 13.28
N PRO A 14 -53.25 -5.43 14.16
CA PRO A 14 -53.50 -5.03 15.53
C PRO A 14 -54.28 -3.69 15.59
N PRO A 15 -55.26 -3.57 16.52
CA PRO A 15 -56.01 -2.35 16.73
C PRO A 15 -55.09 -1.19 17.13
N LYS A 16 -55.43 0.04 16.71
CA LYS A 16 -54.66 1.23 17.10
C LYS A 16 -54.90 1.67 18.55
N LYS A 17 -56.10 1.40 19.08
CA LYS A 17 -56.52 1.84 20.43
C LYS A 17 -57.33 0.78 21.17
N PHE A 18 -58.37 0.23 20.54
CA PHE A 18 -59.28 -0.74 21.16
C PHE A 18 -59.58 -1.89 20.19
N ILE A 19 -59.72 -3.11 20.71
CA ILE A 19 -60.11 -4.30 19.94
C ILE A 19 -61.47 -4.15 19.23
N THR A 20 -62.30 -3.24 19.73
CA THR A 20 -63.57 -2.83 19.12
C THR A 20 -63.42 -2.08 17.79
N ASP A 21 -62.20 -1.82 17.32
CA ASP A 21 -61.92 -1.15 16.04
C ASP A 21 -60.74 -1.79 15.31
N LEU A 22 -61.05 -2.78 14.47
CA LEU A 22 -60.09 -3.57 13.72
C LEU A 22 -59.84 -3.05 12.32
N ARG A 23 -58.61 -3.24 11.85
CA ARG A 23 -58.21 -2.99 10.47
C ARG A 23 -57.90 -4.30 9.78
N ILE A 24 -58.53 -4.52 8.63
CA ILE A 24 -58.40 -5.75 7.87
C ILE A 24 -58.01 -5.43 6.43
N LEU A 25 -57.03 -6.16 5.91
CA LEU A 25 -56.54 -6.04 4.55
C LEU A 25 -56.97 -7.26 3.74
N LEU A 26 -57.46 -7.03 2.52
CA LEU A 26 -57.74 -8.08 1.54
C LEU A 26 -56.67 -8.06 0.45
N PHE A 27 -56.11 -9.22 0.15
CA PHE A 27 -55.02 -9.33 -0.82
C PHE A 27 -55.02 -10.68 -1.54
N GLU A 28 -54.36 -10.72 -2.71
CA GLU A 28 -54.10 -11.94 -3.44
C GLU A 28 -52.65 -12.41 -3.18
N LEU A 29 -52.47 -13.73 -3.06
CA LEU A 29 -51.13 -14.30 -3.02
C LEU A 29 -50.61 -14.43 -4.46
N PRO A 30 -49.33 -14.09 -4.71
CA PRO A 30 -48.74 -14.21 -6.04
C PRO A 30 -48.73 -15.68 -6.53
N LYS A 31 -48.74 -15.89 -7.85
CA LYS A 31 -48.79 -17.23 -8.46
C LYS A 31 -47.56 -18.06 -8.06
N ARG A 32 -47.71 -19.40 -8.00
CA ARG A 32 -46.62 -20.35 -7.67
C ARG A 32 -45.38 -20.04 -8.52
N GLY A 33 -44.24 -19.75 -7.86
CA GLY A 33 -42.96 -19.43 -8.51
C GLY A 33 -42.52 -17.96 -8.38
N GLN A 34 -43.39 -17.03 -8.02
CA GLN A 34 -43.03 -15.63 -7.80
C GLN A 34 -42.53 -15.38 -6.36
N LYS A 35 -41.43 -14.60 -6.20
CA LYS A 35 -40.87 -14.23 -4.89
C LYS A 35 -41.86 -13.34 -4.11
N VAL A 36 -42.19 -13.75 -2.88
CA VAL A 36 -43.25 -13.17 -2.02
C VAL A 36 -42.74 -11.99 -1.18
N SER A 37 -42.15 -10.98 -1.80
CA SER A 37 -41.78 -9.75 -1.09
C SER A 37 -42.69 -8.61 -1.53
N GLN A 38 -43.40 -7.99 -0.58
CA GLN A 38 -44.20 -6.76 -0.74
C GLN A 38 -45.52 -6.92 -1.51
N ILE A 39 -46.45 -7.72 -0.99
CA ILE A 39 -47.81 -7.86 -1.55
C ILE A 39 -48.59 -6.56 -1.36
N VAL A 40 -49.29 -6.08 -2.38
CA VAL A 40 -50.17 -4.90 -2.29
C VAL A 40 -51.61 -5.36 -2.01
N PRO A 41 -52.25 -4.92 -0.92
CA PRO A 41 -53.65 -5.23 -0.67
C PRO A 41 -54.54 -4.46 -1.65
N PHE A 42 -55.56 -5.14 -2.18
CA PHE A 42 -56.53 -4.50 -3.08
C PHE A 42 -57.71 -3.87 -2.30
N ARG A 43 -57.89 -4.20 -1.02
CA ARG A 43 -58.94 -3.61 -0.18
C ARG A 43 -58.55 -3.44 1.28
N TYR A 44 -59.10 -2.38 1.88
CA TYR A 44 -58.95 -2.03 3.28
C TYR A 44 -60.34 -1.94 3.92
N LEU A 45 -60.53 -2.67 5.00
CA LEU A 45 -61.75 -2.69 5.80
C LEU A 45 -61.44 -2.18 7.21
N ARG A 46 -62.37 -1.41 7.77
CA ARG A 46 -62.40 -1.07 9.20
C ARG A 46 -63.61 -1.74 9.80
N VAL A 47 -63.42 -2.57 10.81
CA VAL A 47 -64.49 -3.36 11.43
C VAL A 47 -64.66 -2.91 12.86
N LYS A 48 -65.82 -2.35 13.18
CA LYS A 48 -66.23 -2.06 14.55
C LYS A 48 -66.89 -3.28 15.18
N LEU A 49 -66.37 -3.66 16.33
CA LEU A 49 -66.85 -4.77 17.14
C LEU A 49 -67.38 -4.25 18.48
N GLU A 50 -68.21 -5.04 19.16
CA GLU A 50 -68.73 -4.76 20.50
C GLU A 50 -68.86 -6.08 21.26
N PHE A 51 -68.67 -6.03 22.57
CA PHE A 51 -68.93 -7.17 23.45
C PHE A 51 -70.44 -7.29 23.72
N ARG A 52 -71.01 -8.47 23.47
CA ARG A 52 -72.42 -8.77 23.73
C ARG A 52 -72.56 -10.06 24.53
N ASP A 53 -73.68 -10.19 25.25
CA ASP A 53 -74.17 -11.37 25.98
C ASP A 53 -73.09 -12.40 26.35
N SER A 54 -72.57 -12.31 27.58
CA SER A 54 -71.47 -13.14 28.10
C SER A 54 -70.06 -12.69 27.67
N ASN A 55 -69.86 -11.39 27.42
CA ASN A 55 -68.56 -10.80 27.10
C ASN A 55 -67.92 -11.35 25.80
N ARG A 56 -68.74 -11.76 24.83
CA ARG A 56 -68.26 -12.27 23.53
C ARG A 56 -68.25 -11.16 22.50
N LEU A 57 -67.15 -11.07 21.75
CA LEU A 57 -66.97 -10.03 20.75
C LEU A 57 -67.82 -10.32 19.49
N ARG A 58 -68.53 -9.31 18.97
CA ARG A 58 -69.38 -9.45 17.77
C ARG A 58 -69.20 -8.25 16.83
N PRO A 59 -69.26 -8.46 15.50
CA PRO A 59 -69.21 -7.36 14.54
C PRO A 59 -70.52 -6.56 14.52
N ILE A 60 -70.40 -5.23 14.48
CA ILE A 60 -71.55 -4.32 14.43
C ILE A 60 -71.55 -3.48 13.17
N LYS A 61 -70.37 -3.02 12.76
CA LYS A 61 -70.27 -2.11 11.63
C LYS A 61 -69.00 -2.41 10.86
N ILE A 62 -69.12 -2.56 9.55
CA ILE A 62 -67.97 -2.70 8.66
C ILE A 62 -67.96 -1.47 7.76
N GLU A 63 -66.85 -0.77 7.73
CA GLU A 63 -66.62 0.38 6.86
C GLU A 63 -65.55 0.00 5.83
N TYR A 64 -65.78 0.34 4.56
CA TYR A 64 -64.76 0.21 3.54
C TYR A 64 -64.74 1.42 2.62
N LYS A 65 -63.54 1.78 2.16
CA LYS A 65 -63.35 2.90 1.23
C LYS A 65 -63.27 2.39 -0.20
N HIS A 66 -64.29 2.70 -0.99
CA HIS A 66 -64.29 2.54 -2.45
C HIS A 66 -65.27 3.56 -3.03
N PHE A 67 -64.76 4.68 -3.55
CA PHE A 67 -65.59 5.82 -3.99
C PHE A 67 -66.62 6.28 -2.92
N GLY A 68 -66.13 6.66 -1.73
CA GLY A 68 -66.96 6.99 -0.56
C GLY A 68 -66.87 5.94 0.56
N THR A 69 -67.43 6.27 1.73
CA THR A 69 -67.55 5.35 2.87
C THR A 69 -68.83 4.54 2.72
N GLN A 70 -68.72 3.23 2.54
CA GLN A 70 -69.87 2.33 2.46
C GLN A 70 -69.91 1.36 3.64
N TYR A 71 -71.11 0.93 4.02
CA TYR A 71 -71.37 0.09 5.20
C TYR A 71 -71.98 -1.27 4.82
N PHE A 72 -71.57 -2.33 5.53
CA PHE A 72 -72.16 -3.67 5.39
C PHE A 72 -72.85 -4.12 6.68
N GLN A 73 -73.81 -5.04 6.52
CA GLN A 73 -74.42 -5.76 7.64
C GLN A 73 -73.41 -6.71 8.30
N PRO A 74 -73.43 -6.88 9.64
CA PRO A 74 -72.56 -7.79 10.37
C PRO A 74 -72.46 -9.22 9.83
N LYS A 75 -73.57 -9.79 9.33
CA LYS A 75 -73.62 -11.15 8.77
C LYS A 75 -72.73 -11.30 7.53
N GLU A 76 -72.58 -10.25 6.75
CA GLU A 76 -71.70 -10.25 5.56
C GLU A 76 -70.22 -10.32 5.95
N PHE A 77 -69.83 -9.88 7.16
CA PHE A 77 -68.46 -10.03 7.65
C PHE A 77 -68.06 -11.50 7.79
N ILE A 78 -68.91 -12.26 8.48
CA ILE A 78 -68.66 -13.67 8.77
C ILE A 78 -68.66 -14.47 7.45
N LYS A 79 -69.56 -14.12 6.53
CA LYS A 79 -69.58 -14.70 5.18
C LYS A 79 -68.28 -14.40 4.42
N LEU A 80 -67.78 -13.17 4.49
CA LEU A 80 -66.51 -12.77 3.86
C LEU A 80 -65.32 -13.54 4.44
N LEU A 81 -65.24 -13.70 5.76
CA LEU A 81 -64.19 -14.49 6.39
C LEU A 81 -64.25 -15.96 5.96
N ARG A 82 -65.44 -16.57 5.91
CA ARG A 82 -65.62 -17.96 5.45
C ARG A 82 -65.26 -18.18 3.98
N GLN A 83 -65.35 -17.13 3.16
CA GLN A 83 -64.97 -17.17 1.73
C GLN A 83 -63.47 -16.95 1.51
N ALA A 84 -62.74 -16.43 2.51
CA ALA A 84 -61.31 -16.20 2.40
C ALA A 84 -60.57 -17.53 2.28
N ARG A 85 -59.59 -17.59 1.38
CA ARG A 85 -58.77 -18.80 1.20
C ARG A 85 -57.95 -19.10 2.45
N ASN A 86 -57.34 -18.06 3.02
CA ASN A 86 -56.60 -18.09 4.27
C ASN A 86 -56.90 -16.80 5.04
N ILE A 87 -56.95 -16.91 6.37
CA ILE A 87 -57.05 -15.78 7.28
C ILE A 87 -55.78 -15.73 8.11
N TYR A 88 -55.11 -14.59 8.05
CA TYR A 88 -53.88 -14.33 8.75
C TYR A 88 -54.13 -13.35 9.90
N VAL A 89 -53.73 -13.73 11.10
CA VAL A 89 -53.80 -12.87 12.29
C VAL A 89 -52.38 -12.44 12.65
N THR A 90 -52.18 -11.13 12.76
CA THR A 90 -50.87 -10.58 13.09
C THR A 90 -50.57 -10.78 14.58
N ARG A 91 -49.43 -11.39 14.90
CA ARG A 91 -48.95 -11.43 16.29
C ARG A 91 -48.48 -10.06 16.75
N ASP A 92 -48.87 -9.66 17.95
CA ASP A 92 -48.39 -8.46 18.62
C ASP A 92 -48.05 -8.73 20.09
N GLU A 93 -47.09 -7.99 20.65
CA GLU A 93 -46.56 -8.23 22.01
C GLU A 93 -47.60 -8.04 23.14
N LYS A 94 -48.69 -7.34 22.85
CA LYS A 94 -49.76 -7.04 23.82
C LYS A 94 -50.93 -8.02 23.73
N ASN A 95 -50.83 -9.04 22.86
CA ASN A 95 -51.91 -9.97 22.58
C ASN A 95 -53.25 -9.26 22.30
N SER A 96 -53.20 -8.14 21.57
CA SER A 96 -54.35 -7.25 21.40
C SER A 96 -55.45 -7.82 20.51
N LEU A 97 -55.22 -9.01 19.94
CA LEU A 97 -56.15 -9.73 19.09
C LEU A 97 -56.73 -11.00 19.73
N ASP A 98 -56.44 -11.31 21.00
CA ASP A 98 -56.92 -12.55 21.66
C ASP A 98 -58.45 -12.65 21.69
N ASP A 99 -59.17 -11.57 22.05
CA ASP A 99 -60.64 -11.57 22.02
C ASP A 99 -61.20 -11.78 20.60
N PHE A 100 -60.44 -11.37 19.57
CA PHE A 100 -60.83 -11.57 18.18
C PHE A 100 -60.53 -13.00 17.71
N THR A 101 -59.43 -13.61 18.14
CA THR A 101 -59.14 -15.02 17.82
C THR A 101 -60.12 -15.95 18.53
N GLU A 102 -60.54 -15.63 19.75
CA GLU A 102 -61.63 -16.32 20.45
C GLU A 102 -62.96 -16.19 19.69
N MET A 103 -63.27 -14.99 19.16
CA MET A 103 -64.42 -14.80 18.26
C MET A 103 -64.33 -15.68 17.01
N LEU A 104 -63.15 -15.79 16.37
CA LEU A 104 -62.98 -16.68 15.21
C LEU A 104 -63.24 -18.14 15.57
N HIS A 105 -62.75 -18.57 16.74
CA HIS A 105 -62.99 -19.92 17.26
C HIS A 105 -64.49 -20.18 17.50
N ASP A 106 -65.20 -19.23 18.10
CA ASP A 106 -66.67 -19.25 18.29
C ASP A 106 -67.45 -19.44 16.97
N TYR A 107 -66.93 -18.93 15.86
CA TYR A 107 -67.53 -19.08 14.53
C TYR A 107 -66.99 -20.27 13.72
N GLN A 108 -66.12 -21.09 14.31
CA GLN A 108 -65.42 -22.23 13.69
C GLN A 108 -64.60 -21.81 12.46
N ILE A 109 -63.91 -20.67 12.55
CA ILE A 109 -63.08 -20.13 11.48
C ILE A 109 -61.60 -20.36 11.82
N SER A 110 -60.90 -21.09 10.97
CA SER A 110 -59.45 -21.31 11.11
C SER A 110 -58.66 -20.07 10.68
N TYR A 111 -57.51 -19.87 11.32
CA TYR A 111 -56.58 -18.80 11.01
C TYR A 111 -55.13 -19.24 11.23
N ASP A 112 -54.22 -18.57 10.52
CA ASP A 112 -52.78 -18.71 10.71
C ASP A 112 -52.23 -17.48 11.41
N GLU A 113 -51.50 -17.68 12.49
CA GLU A 113 -50.76 -16.60 13.13
C GLU A 113 -49.44 -16.32 12.40
N ILE A 114 -49.20 -15.04 12.13
CA ILE A 114 -48.02 -14.60 11.39
C ILE A 114 -47.43 -13.32 11.97
N GLU A 115 -46.16 -13.10 11.70
CA GLU A 115 -45.52 -11.80 11.90
C GLU A 115 -45.35 -11.09 10.56
N ILE A 116 -45.53 -9.78 10.56
CA ILE A 116 -45.42 -8.93 9.37
C ILE A 116 -44.39 -7.83 9.60
N CYS A 117 -43.77 -7.36 8.52
CA CYS A 117 -42.88 -6.21 8.56
C CYS A 117 -43.67 -4.93 8.88
N LYS A 118 -43.37 -4.27 10.01
CA LYS A 118 -44.04 -3.02 10.43
C LYS A 118 -43.87 -1.90 9.41
N LEU A 119 -42.67 -1.72 8.87
CA LEU A 119 -42.35 -0.68 7.88
C LEU A 119 -43.06 -0.91 6.53
N CYS A 120 -43.14 -2.16 6.04
CA CYS A 120 -43.90 -2.46 4.82
C CYS A 120 -45.36 -2.05 4.96
N ILE A 121 -45.97 -2.30 6.13
CA ILE A 121 -47.38 -1.97 6.38
C ILE A 121 -47.62 -0.46 6.38
N MET A 122 -46.66 0.33 6.89
CA MET A 122 -46.70 1.79 6.79
C MET A 122 -46.69 2.25 5.33
N ASP A 123 -45.93 1.55 4.47
CA ASP A 123 -45.87 1.79 3.02
C ASP A 123 -47.01 1.11 2.23
N ASN A 124 -48.08 0.66 2.90
CA ASN A 124 -49.24 -0.03 2.29
C ASN A 124 -48.88 -1.34 1.56
N ARG A 125 -47.88 -2.07 2.05
CA ARG A 125 -47.46 -3.38 1.53
C ARG A 125 -47.42 -4.43 2.64
N ILE A 126 -47.57 -5.69 2.28
CA ILE A 126 -47.54 -6.83 3.20
C ILE A 126 -46.30 -7.67 2.89
N THR A 127 -45.47 -7.88 3.91
CA THR A 127 -44.36 -8.84 3.86
C THR A 127 -44.40 -9.72 5.11
N PHE A 128 -44.56 -11.03 4.90
CA PHE A 128 -44.54 -12.03 5.96
C PHE A 128 -43.12 -12.30 6.43
N LEU A 129 -42.88 -12.26 7.73
CA LEU A 129 -41.58 -12.48 8.33
C LEU A 129 -41.39 -13.96 8.72
N LYS A 130 -40.41 -14.62 8.09
CA LYS A 130 -39.93 -15.93 8.52
C LYS A 130 -38.82 -15.74 9.55
N LYS A 131 -38.57 -16.74 10.43
CA LYS A 131 -37.53 -16.65 11.49
C LYS A 131 -36.17 -16.13 10.99
N LYS A 132 -35.73 -16.53 9.79
CA LYS A 132 -34.45 -16.14 9.17
C LYS A 132 -34.42 -14.76 8.50
N ASP A 133 -35.58 -14.12 8.37
CA ASP A 133 -35.76 -12.85 7.64
C ASP A 133 -36.18 -11.69 8.57
N ARG A 134 -36.07 -11.88 9.89
CA ARG A 134 -36.40 -10.89 10.92
C ARG A 134 -35.20 -10.00 11.22
N TYR A 135 -35.39 -8.70 11.07
CA TYR A 135 -34.43 -7.67 11.46
C TYR A 135 -35.06 -6.77 12.51
N TYR A 136 -34.23 -6.22 13.40
CA TYR A 136 -34.69 -5.56 14.63
C TYR A 136 -34.04 -4.19 14.81
N ARG A 137 -34.82 -3.21 15.26
CA ARG A 137 -34.35 -1.93 15.81
C ARG A 137 -35.24 -1.63 16.99
N ASP A 138 -34.63 -1.45 18.16
CA ASP A 138 -35.35 -1.32 19.43
C ASP A 138 -36.36 -2.47 19.62
N ASN A 139 -37.67 -2.19 19.64
CA ASN A 139 -38.75 -3.18 19.79
C ASN A 139 -39.49 -3.50 18.46
N ASP A 140 -38.98 -3.01 17.33
CA ASP A 140 -39.64 -3.17 16.03
C ASP A 140 -38.97 -4.25 15.18
N THR A 141 -39.79 -5.04 14.48
CA THR A 141 -39.39 -6.08 13.54
C THR A 141 -39.71 -5.72 12.09
N PHE A 142 -38.75 -5.96 11.22
CA PHE A 142 -38.88 -5.63 9.80
C PHE A 142 -38.13 -6.64 8.91
N CYS A 143 -38.45 -6.59 7.61
CA CYS A 143 -37.84 -7.46 6.61
C CYS A 143 -36.47 -6.93 6.16
N PHE A 144 -35.67 -7.77 5.51
CA PHE A 144 -34.35 -7.39 4.98
C PHE A 144 -34.39 -6.14 4.08
N GLN A 145 -35.39 -6.01 3.21
CA GLN A 145 -35.49 -4.85 2.32
C GLN A 145 -35.71 -3.55 3.10
N CYS A 146 -36.56 -3.57 4.13
CA CYS A 146 -36.79 -2.41 4.98
C CYS A 146 -35.57 -2.11 5.87
N ALA A 147 -34.89 -3.14 6.39
CA ALA A 147 -33.64 -2.98 7.13
C ALA A 147 -32.56 -2.27 6.29
N MET A 148 -32.36 -2.73 5.05
CA MET A 148 -31.38 -2.13 4.15
C MET A 148 -31.79 -0.74 3.69
N LYS A 149 -33.10 -0.51 3.46
CA LYS A 149 -33.64 0.82 3.16
C LYS A 149 -33.37 1.77 4.32
N GLU A 150 -33.62 1.38 5.57
CA GLU A 150 -33.38 2.22 6.74
C GLU A 150 -31.90 2.60 6.89
N ILE A 151 -30.98 1.64 6.70
CA ILE A 151 -29.54 1.93 6.70
C ILE A 151 -29.16 2.83 5.53
N SER A 152 -29.81 2.66 4.37
CA SER A 152 -29.60 3.52 3.21
C SER A 152 -30.10 4.93 3.43
N ASP A 153 -31.31 5.09 3.95
CA ASP A 153 -31.93 6.38 4.24
C ASP A 153 -31.10 7.12 5.30
N GLU A 154 -30.64 6.44 6.35
CA GLU A 154 -29.76 7.03 7.37
C GLU A 154 -28.38 7.39 6.79
N SER A 155 -27.85 6.57 5.88
CA SER A 155 -26.62 6.85 5.15
C SER A 155 -26.77 8.11 4.29
N GLU A 156 -27.87 8.19 3.52
CA GLU A 156 -28.15 9.27 2.58
C GLU A 156 -28.44 10.58 3.31
N PHE A 157 -29.20 10.53 4.40
CA PHE A 157 -29.41 11.66 5.30
C PHE A 157 -28.09 12.26 5.81
N ARG A 158 -27.07 11.41 5.99
CA ARG A 158 -25.73 11.80 6.40
C ARG A 158 -24.78 12.10 5.23
N GLY A 159 -25.32 12.21 4.00
CA GLY A 159 -24.58 12.61 2.80
C GLY A 159 -23.88 11.48 2.06
N PHE A 160 -24.23 10.21 2.35
CA PHE A 160 -23.61 9.03 1.75
C PHE A 160 -24.64 8.14 1.05
N VAL A 161 -24.44 7.82 -0.23
CA VAL A 161 -25.27 6.84 -0.95
C VAL A 161 -24.59 5.47 -0.94
N PRO A 162 -25.18 4.44 -0.30
CA PRO A 162 -24.62 3.09 -0.28
C PRO A 162 -24.44 2.46 -1.65
N ASN A 163 -23.24 1.92 -1.91
CA ASN A 163 -22.97 1.10 -3.08
C ASN A 163 -23.20 -0.40 -2.82
N LYS A 164 -23.26 -1.22 -3.88
CA LYS A 164 -23.53 -2.67 -3.77
C LYS A 164 -22.57 -3.42 -2.83
N LYS A 165 -21.28 -3.07 -2.80
CA LYS A 165 -20.29 -3.73 -1.93
C LYS A 165 -20.51 -3.37 -0.48
N PHE A 166 -20.79 -2.10 -0.19
CA PHE A 166 -21.20 -1.62 1.12
C PHE A 166 -22.47 -2.33 1.60
N THR A 167 -23.51 -2.36 0.77
CA THR A 167 -24.78 -3.06 1.05
C THR A 167 -24.53 -4.54 1.34
N GLY A 168 -23.71 -5.22 0.54
CA GLY A 168 -23.34 -6.63 0.73
C GLY A 168 -22.58 -6.87 2.03
N ARG A 169 -21.70 -5.96 2.44
CA ARG A 169 -21.00 -6.02 3.73
C ARG A 169 -21.95 -5.83 4.91
N ILE A 170 -22.79 -4.80 4.87
CA ILE A 170 -23.77 -4.54 5.93
C ILE A 170 -24.72 -5.73 6.07
N GLU A 171 -25.18 -6.29 4.95
CA GLU A 171 -25.96 -7.52 4.93
C GLU A 171 -25.24 -8.68 5.62
N LEU A 172 -23.94 -8.87 5.32
CA LEU A 172 -23.13 -9.91 5.95
C LEU A 172 -22.97 -9.68 7.45
N LEU A 173 -22.73 -8.44 7.88
CA LEU A 173 -22.60 -8.08 9.30
C LEU A 173 -23.91 -8.31 10.06
N LEU A 174 -25.05 -7.88 9.49
CA LEU A 174 -26.36 -8.11 10.08
C LEU A 174 -26.65 -9.60 10.24
N LYS A 175 -26.41 -10.40 9.18
CA LYS A 175 -26.70 -11.84 9.18
C LYS A 175 -25.76 -12.66 10.07
N LYS A 176 -24.45 -12.40 10.01
CA LYS A 176 -23.44 -13.27 10.64
C LYS A 176 -23.02 -12.82 12.03
N LYS A 177 -23.14 -11.53 12.37
CA LYS A 177 -22.55 -10.96 13.59
C LYS A 177 -23.55 -10.31 14.53
N TYR A 178 -24.47 -9.51 14.00
CA TYR A 178 -25.35 -8.69 14.84
C TYR A 178 -26.74 -9.26 15.07
N GLY A 179 -26.97 -10.52 14.69
CA GLY A 179 -28.26 -11.19 14.90
C GLY A 179 -29.42 -10.40 14.28
N HIS A 180 -29.19 -9.81 13.11
CA HIS A 180 -30.14 -8.98 12.36
C HIS A 180 -30.54 -7.65 13.04
N ASN A 181 -29.79 -7.17 14.04
CA ASN A 181 -30.06 -5.89 14.70
C ASN A 181 -29.49 -4.69 13.90
N VAL A 182 -30.37 -3.88 13.33
CA VAL A 182 -30.03 -2.67 12.56
C VAL A 182 -29.59 -1.53 13.45
N GLY A 183 -30.21 -1.35 14.62
CA GLY A 183 -29.81 -0.30 15.57
C GLY A 183 -28.33 -0.39 15.97
N LYS A 184 -27.79 -1.60 16.09
CA LYS A 184 -26.36 -1.82 16.32
C LYS A 184 -25.50 -1.30 15.16
N ILE A 185 -25.88 -1.54 13.91
CA ILE A 185 -25.13 -1.03 12.74
C ILE A 185 -25.15 0.49 12.67
N LEU A 186 -26.28 1.11 13.03
CA LEU A 186 -26.43 2.56 12.96
C LEU A 186 -25.47 3.30 13.91
N LYS A 187 -24.97 2.64 14.96
CA LYS A 187 -23.95 3.21 15.87
C LYS A 187 -22.67 3.65 15.17
N ILE A 188 -22.29 2.99 14.06
CA ILE A 188 -21.10 3.36 13.28
C ILE A 188 -21.21 4.79 12.73
N PHE A 189 -22.44 5.27 12.53
CA PHE A 189 -22.70 6.60 12.02
C PHE A 189 -22.87 7.66 13.12
N GLU A 190 -22.78 7.31 14.40
CA GLU A 190 -22.88 8.30 15.49
C GLU A 190 -21.70 9.29 15.44
N PRO A 191 -21.92 10.59 15.68
CA PRO A 191 -20.82 11.55 15.80
C PRO A 191 -19.86 11.16 16.92
N GLY A 192 -18.55 11.20 16.63
CA GLY A 192 -17.53 10.84 17.62
C GLY A 192 -17.39 9.33 17.86
N PHE A 193 -17.87 8.49 16.93
CA PHE A 193 -17.64 7.05 16.97
C PHE A 193 -16.15 6.73 17.16
N ASP A 194 -15.84 6.04 18.25
CA ASP A 194 -14.50 5.66 18.67
C ASP A 194 -14.26 4.19 18.35
N ALA A 195 -13.53 3.93 17.28
CA ALA A 195 -13.18 2.59 16.81
C ALA A 195 -12.39 1.77 17.84
N SER A 196 -11.66 2.41 18.75
CA SER A 196 -10.83 1.73 19.75
C SER A 196 -11.66 1.10 20.87
N LYS A 197 -12.83 1.70 21.19
CA LYS A 197 -13.78 1.20 22.18
C LYS A 197 -14.83 0.26 21.61
N ASN A 198 -15.00 0.29 20.28
CA ASN A 198 -16.05 -0.41 19.54
C ASN A 198 -15.45 -1.35 18.46
N PRO A 199 -14.45 -2.20 18.80
CA PRO A 199 -13.72 -3.01 17.81
C PRO A 199 -14.60 -4.02 17.08
N GLU A 200 -15.70 -4.45 17.68
CA GLU A 200 -16.67 -5.35 17.07
C GLU A 200 -17.26 -4.76 15.78
N PHE A 201 -17.51 -3.45 15.75
CA PHE A 201 -18.10 -2.75 14.61
C PHE A 201 -17.14 -2.56 13.45
N THR A 202 -15.85 -2.52 13.74
CA THR A 202 -14.80 -2.31 12.74
C THR A 202 -14.22 -3.64 12.24
N PHE A 203 -14.30 -4.72 13.03
CA PHE A 203 -13.76 -6.03 12.70
C PHE A 203 -14.23 -6.53 11.31
N TYR A 204 -13.26 -6.88 10.47
CA TYR A 204 -13.43 -7.46 9.16
C TYR A 204 -13.34 -8.98 9.24
N ASP A 205 -12.17 -9.50 9.62
CA ASP A 205 -11.92 -10.91 9.88
C ASP A 205 -10.67 -11.09 10.76
N LYS A 206 -10.36 -12.36 11.04
CA LYS A 206 -9.14 -12.76 11.74
C LYS A 206 -8.42 -13.83 10.92
N LEU A 207 -7.17 -13.56 10.58
CA LEU A 207 -6.27 -14.51 9.94
C LEU A 207 -5.62 -15.34 11.06
N GLU A 208 -6.14 -16.54 11.27
CA GLU A 208 -5.61 -17.49 12.25
C GLU A 208 -4.30 -18.11 11.76
N VAL A 209 -3.49 -18.59 12.70
CA VAL A 209 -2.25 -19.31 12.42
C VAL A 209 -2.43 -20.76 12.84
N SER A 210 -2.08 -21.70 11.97
CA SER A 210 -2.16 -23.12 12.32
C SER A 210 -1.08 -23.51 13.34
N VAL A 211 -1.47 -24.29 14.36
CA VAL A 211 -0.56 -24.69 15.45
C VAL A 211 0.55 -25.63 14.94
N GLU A 212 0.19 -26.56 14.05
CA GLU A 212 1.14 -27.51 13.45
C GLU A 212 2.26 -26.80 12.68
N LYS A 213 1.95 -25.68 12.03
CA LYS A 213 2.94 -24.91 11.27
C LYS A 213 3.70 -23.88 12.11
N ARG A 214 3.56 -23.86 13.44
CA ARG A 214 4.48 -23.13 14.36
C ARG A 214 5.60 -23.99 14.93
N ARG A 215 5.72 -25.25 14.48
CA ARG A 215 6.73 -26.16 15.02
C ARG A 215 8.13 -25.56 14.87
N GLU A 216 8.81 -25.43 16.00
CA GLU A 216 10.21 -25.02 16.04
C GLU A 216 11.10 -26.27 16.09
N TYR A 217 12.23 -26.22 15.38
CA TYR A 217 13.13 -27.37 15.22
C TYR A 217 14.47 -27.09 15.88
N PRO A 218 14.93 -27.89 16.86
CA PRO A 218 16.22 -27.66 17.52
C PRO A 218 17.37 -27.54 16.53
N ILE A 219 18.25 -26.55 16.72
CA ILE A 219 19.43 -26.37 15.84
C ILE A 219 20.38 -27.57 15.90
N SER A 220 20.34 -28.35 16.99
CA SER A 220 21.11 -29.58 17.18
C SER A 220 20.73 -30.70 16.21
N ASN A 221 19.60 -30.58 15.51
CA ASN A 221 19.15 -31.57 14.53
C ASN A 221 19.88 -31.44 13.18
N TYR A 222 20.73 -30.42 13.00
CA TYR A 222 21.37 -30.11 11.74
C TYR A 222 22.90 -30.08 11.89
N GLU A 223 23.59 -30.53 10.84
CA GLU A 223 25.06 -30.59 10.79
C GLU A 223 25.65 -29.21 10.47
N LEU A 224 25.77 -28.36 11.50
CA LEU A 224 26.39 -27.04 11.41
C LEU A 224 27.77 -27.04 12.09
N PRO A 225 28.73 -26.21 11.62
CA PRO A 225 30.03 -26.06 12.26
C PRO A 225 29.91 -25.64 13.74
N GLN A 226 30.76 -26.15 14.61
CA GLN A 226 30.67 -25.92 16.06
C GLN A 226 30.82 -24.44 16.43
N GLN A 227 31.67 -23.71 15.70
CA GLN A 227 31.84 -22.26 15.85
C GLN A 227 30.51 -21.54 15.60
N PHE A 228 29.81 -21.91 14.52
CA PHE A 228 28.53 -21.29 14.17
C PHE A 228 27.41 -21.68 15.14
N LEU A 229 27.33 -22.96 15.55
CA LEU A 229 26.39 -23.40 16.58
C LEU A 229 26.57 -22.64 17.90
N THR A 230 27.82 -22.40 18.30
CA THR A 230 28.15 -21.64 19.52
C THR A 230 27.70 -20.18 19.40
N LEU A 231 27.91 -19.57 18.22
CA LEU A 231 27.44 -18.22 17.93
C LEU A 231 25.91 -18.11 17.99
N LEU A 232 25.18 -19.03 17.35
CA LEU A 232 23.72 -19.06 17.37
C LEU A 232 23.17 -19.22 18.79
N LYS A 233 23.76 -20.11 19.60
CA LYS A 233 23.39 -20.30 21.02
C LYS A 233 23.61 -19.04 21.84
N ARG A 234 24.74 -18.33 21.65
CA ARG A 234 25.04 -17.06 22.31
C ARG A 234 23.99 -15.99 22.00
N GLU A 235 23.49 -16.00 20.77
CA GLU A 235 22.40 -15.11 20.30
C GLU A 235 21.00 -15.61 20.68
N LYS A 236 20.91 -16.67 21.50
CA LYS A 236 19.65 -17.31 21.95
C LYS A 236 18.83 -17.90 20.80
N VAL A 237 19.45 -18.19 19.66
CA VAL A 237 18.86 -18.93 18.55
C VAL A 237 19.11 -20.42 18.79
N THR A 238 18.17 -21.08 19.47
CA THR A 238 18.27 -22.52 19.82
C THR A 238 17.38 -23.41 18.96
N LYS A 239 16.45 -22.82 18.21
CA LYS A 239 15.53 -23.52 17.32
C LYS A 239 15.33 -22.73 16.03
N LEU A 240 15.16 -23.45 14.93
CA LEU A 240 14.84 -22.93 13.61
C LEU A 240 13.33 -22.89 13.40
N LEU A 241 12.91 -21.89 12.62
CA LEU A 241 11.54 -21.72 12.17
C LEU A 241 11.20 -22.70 11.03
N PRO A 242 9.90 -22.99 10.78
CA PRO A 242 9.47 -23.93 9.75
C PRO A 242 10.09 -23.68 8.37
N ILE A 243 10.09 -22.43 7.87
CA ILE A 243 10.69 -22.12 6.56
C ILE A 243 12.20 -22.40 6.52
N GLN A 244 12.92 -22.17 7.62
CA GLN A 244 14.35 -22.46 7.72
C GLN A 244 14.60 -23.98 7.70
N HIS A 245 13.77 -24.74 8.42
CA HIS A 245 13.80 -26.20 8.35
C HIS A 245 13.48 -26.71 6.93
N LEU A 246 12.44 -26.19 6.30
CA LEU A 246 12.03 -26.56 4.94
C LEU A 246 13.15 -26.27 3.93
N ALA A 247 13.84 -25.14 4.05
CA ALA A 247 15.00 -24.84 3.22
C ALA A 247 16.10 -25.90 3.39
N ILE A 248 16.44 -26.27 4.63
CA ILE A 248 17.44 -27.34 4.89
C ILE A 248 16.99 -28.68 4.30
N GLN A 249 15.73 -29.08 4.48
CA GLN A 249 15.19 -30.33 3.91
C GLN A 249 15.22 -30.35 2.39
N ASN A 250 15.06 -29.19 1.75
CA ASN A 250 15.12 -29.07 0.31
C ASN A 250 16.55 -29.03 -0.24
N GLY A 251 17.57 -29.07 0.61
CA GLY A 251 18.98 -29.14 0.21
C GLY A 251 19.81 -27.88 0.45
N LEU A 252 19.38 -26.94 1.30
CA LEU A 252 20.14 -25.71 1.59
C LEU A 252 21.61 -26.00 1.98
N LEU A 253 21.86 -27.01 2.82
CA LEU A 253 23.21 -27.39 3.24
C LEU A 253 23.92 -28.35 2.27
N LYS A 254 23.28 -28.65 1.13
CA LYS A 254 23.76 -29.53 0.05
C LYS A 254 24.01 -28.76 -1.26
N ASN A 255 24.23 -27.45 -1.16
CA ASN A 255 24.53 -26.55 -2.29
C ASN A 255 23.40 -26.35 -3.31
N GLU A 256 22.16 -26.74 -2.99
CA GLU A 256 21.01 -26.49 -3.86
C GLU A 256 20.74 -24.98 -3.99
N LYS A 257 20.47 -24.51 -5.22
CA LYS A 257 20.07 -23.13 -5.51
C LYS A 257 18.58 -22.99 -5.25
N MET A 258 18.17 -21.95 -4.53
CA MET A 258 16.80 -21.85 -4.01
C MET A 258 16.20 -20.46 -4.12
N LEU A 259 14.88 -20.42 -4.34
CA LEU A 259 14.05 -19.24 -4.21
C LEU A 259 13.16 -19.42 -2.98
N ILE A 260 13.40 -18.62 -1.95
CA ILE A 260 12.64 -18.64 -0.71
C ILE A 260 11.53 -17.59 -0.80
N SER A 261 10.27 -18.02 -0.77
CA SER A 261 9.09 -17.15 -0.73
C SER A 261 8.38 -17.32 0.63
N ALA A 262 8.45 -16.30 1.47
CA ALA A 262 7.79 -16.33 2.78
C ALA A 262 7.47 -14.91 3.29
N PRO A 263 6.46 -14.75 4.19
CA PRO A 263 6.11 -13.47 4.79
C PRO A 263 7.30 -12.79 5.49
N THR A 264 7.23 -11.47 5.64
CA THR A 264 8.18 -10.71 6.47
C THR A 264 8.11 -11.17 7.94
N GLY A 265 9.25 -11.13 8.64
CA GLY A 265 9.32 -11.57 10.04
C GLY A 265 9.42 -13.09 10.27
N THR A 266 9.49 -13.91 9.21
CA THR A 266 9.69 -15.38 9.29
C THR A 266 11.16 -15.80 9.36
N GLY A 267 12.10 -14.84 9.47
CA GLY A 267 13.52 -15.12 9.64
C GLY A 267 14.25 -15.56 8.36
N LYS A 268 13.82 -15.09 7.18
CA LYS A 268 14.42 -15.42 5.87
C LYS A 268 15.93 -15.16 5.80
N THR A 269 16.43 -14.08 6.41
CA THR A 269 17.87 -13.76 6.41
C THR A 269 18.71 -14.91 6.97
N LEU A 270 18.26 -15.59 8.03
CA LEU A 270 19.01 -16.69 8.64
C LEU A 270 19.18 -17.86 7.66
N ILE A 271 18.31 -18.03 6.65
CA ILE A 271 18.46 -19.07 5.62
C ILE A 271 19.71 -18.79 4.77
N GLY A 272 19.90 -17.53 4.36
CA GLY A 272 21.11 -17.11 3.66
C GLY A 272 22.36 -17.29 4.52
N GLU A 273 22.31 -16.89 5.79
CA GLU A 273 23.41 -17.09 6.75
C GLU A 273 23.72 -18.57 6.97
N LEU A 274 22.70 -19.44 7.07
CA LEU A 274 22.86 -20.89 7.21
C LEU A 274 23.61 -21.51 6.02
N ALA A 275 23.34 -21.06 4.80
CA ALA A 275 24.10 -21.49 3.63
C ALA A 275 25.53 -20.93 3.62
N ALA A 276 25.65 -19.61 3.73
CA ALA A 276 26.90 -18.89 3.56
C ALA A 276 27.93 -19.16 4.68
N ILE A 277 27.53 -18.97 5.94
CA ILE A 277 28.45 -19.03 7.09
C ILE A 277 28.87 -20.46 7.39
N THR A 278 28.02 -21.44 7.10
CA THR A 278 28.38 -22.86 7.20
C THR A 278 29.56 -23.19 6.28
N LYS A 279 29.56 -22.69 5.04
CA LYS A 279 30.66 -22.91 4.09
C LYS A 279 31.95 -22.22 4.53
N LEU A 280 31.86 -20.97 4.99
CA LEU A 280 33.04 -20.24 5.48
C LEU A 280 33.71 -20.98 6.63
N TYR A 281 32.96 -21.44 7.65
CA TYR A 281 33.54 -22.20 8.76
C TYR A 281 34.00 -23.62 8.38
N ARG A 282 33.55 -24.18 7.25
CA ARG A 282 34.09 -25.42 6.69
C ARG A 282 35.35 -25.19 5.86
N ASN A 283 35.77 -23.94 5.67
CA ASN A 283 36.84 -23.53 4.76
C ASN A 283 36.60 -23.98 3.32
N ASP A 284 35.34 -23.97 2.88
CA ASP A 284 35.01 -24.19 1.47
C ASP A 284 35.60 -23.04 0.64
N GLU A 285 36.20 -23.35 -0.51
CA GLU A 285 36.82 -22.32 -1.35
C GLU A 285 35.80 -21.31 -1.89
N GLY A 286 36.03 -20.03 -1.63
CA GLY A 286 35.34 -18.90 -2.27
C GLY A 286 34.55 -18.01 -1.30
N LYS A 287 34.33 -16.78 -1.73
CA LYS A 287 33.71 -15.70 -0.96
C LYS A 287 32.20 -15.83 -0.86
N VAL A 288 31.61 -15.16 0.11
CA VAL A 288 30.16 -14.95 0.23
C VAL A 288 29.80 -13.59 -0.33
N LEU A 289 28.79 -13.53 -1.20
CA LEU A 289 28.23 -12.29 -1.72
C LEU A 289 26.81 -12.10 -1.18
N TYR A 290 26.57 -11.02 -0.45
CA TYR A 290 25.22 -10.56 -0.09
C TYR A 290 24.84 -9.37 -0.96
N LEU A 291 23.78 -9.53 -1.75
CA LEU A 291 23.20 -8.51 -2.61
C LEU A 291 21.91 -8.00 -1.98
N GLY A 292 21.84 -6.69 -1.80
CA GLY A 292 20.63 -6.02 -1.30
C GLY A 292 20.14 -4.94 -2.25
N ASN A 293 18.83 -4.72 -2.24
CA ASN A 293 18.19 -3.71 -3.08
C ASN A 293 18.59 -2.27 -2.72
N LEU A 294 18.88 -1.98 -1.45
CA LEU A 294 19.03 -0.61 -0.94
C LEU A 294 20.36 -0.42 -0.24
N VAL A 295 21.06 0.66 -0.57
CA VAL A 295 22.32 1.06 0.08
C VAL A 295 22.20 1.09 1.61
N ALA A 296 21.10 1.64 2.14
CA ALA A 296 20.86 1.69 3.58
C ALA A 296 20.74 0.30 4.23
N LEU A 297 20.05 -0.63 3.57
CA LEU A 297 19.87 -2.01 4.06
C LEU A 297 21.18 -2.79 3.95
N VAL A 298 21.92 -2.62 2.86
CA VAL A 298 23.24 -3.23 2.67
C VAL A 298 24.21 -2.76 3.74
N ASN A 299 24.23 -1.46 4.06
CA ASN A 299 25.07 -0.93 5.13
C ASN A 299 24.68 -1.50 6.51
N GLN A 300 23.37 -1.60 6.81
CA GLN A 300 22.92 -2.24 8.03
C GLN A 300 23.39 -3.71 8.11
N LYS A 301 23.29 -4.46 7.02
CA LYS A 301 23.74 -5.85 6.95
C LYS A 301 25.25 -5.98 7.06
N TYR A 302 26.00 -5.09 6.42
CA TYR A 302 27.45 -4.98 6.57
C TYR A 302 27.85 -4.80 8.04
N GLN A 303 27.26 -3.83 8.74
CA GLN A 303 27.54 -3.62 10.17
C GLN A 303 27.16 -4.85 11.02
N ASN A 304 26.06 -5.52 10.69
CA ASN A 304 25.64 -6.74 11.36
C ASN A 304 26.61 -7.90 11.12
N PHE A 305 27.03 -8.14 9.88
CA PHE A 305 27.99 -9.19 9.54
C PHE A 305 29.36 -8.90 10.15
N LYS A 306 29.87 -7.67 10.05
CA LYS A 306 31.15 -7.25 10.62
C LYS A 306 31.18 -7.41 12.14
N SER A 307 30.08 -7.14 12.84
CA SER A 307 29.99 -7.28 14.29
C SER A 307 29.79 -8.74 14.77
N ARG A 308 29.01 -9.54 14.02
CA ARG A 308 28.67 -10.93 14.37
C ARG A 308 29.78 -11.91 13.99
N TYR A 309 30.33 -11.78 12.78
CA TYR A 309 31.27 -12.73 12.18
C TYR A 309 32.70 -12.18 12.18
N ARG A 310 33.23 -11.92 13.38
CA ARG A 310 34.55 -11.29 13.57
C ARG A 310 35.74 -12.11 13.05
N ASP A 311 35.52 -13.40 12.80
CA ASP A 311 36.52 -14.32 12.25
C ASP A 311 36.76 -14.10 10.75
N PHE A 312 35.88 -13.35 10.07
CA PHE A 312 35.90 -13.14 8.62
C PHE A 312 36.04 -11.66 8.27
N TYR A 313 36.77 -11.36 7.20
CA TYR A 313 36.91 -10.01 6.68
C TYR A 313 35.69 -9.63 5.84
N VAL A 314 34.86 -8.74 6.39
CA VAL A 314 33.62 -8.26 5.76
C VAL A 314 33.86 -6.90 5.13
N THR A 315 33.48 -6.75 3.87
CA THR A 315 33.62 -5.51 3.08
C THR A 315 32.29 -5.04 2.52
N ILE A 316 32.22 -3.76 2.12
CA ILE A 316 31.03 -3.14 1.54
C ILE A 316 31.30 -2.48 0.18
N ARG A 317 30.36 -2.67 -0.75
CA ARG A 317 30.32 -2.02 -2.07
C ARG A 317 28.92 -1.51 -2.41
N VAL A 318 28.69 -0.22 -2.25
CA VAL A 318 27.37 0.39 -2.49
C VAL A 318 27.40 1.59 -3.42
N GLY A 319 28.59 1.91 -3.96
CA GLY A 319 28.83 3.13 -4.71
C GLY A 319 29.23 4.25 -3.75
N MET A 320 30.39 4.85 -4.00
CA MET A 320 30.91 5.92 -3.16
C MET A 320 30.04 7.19 -3.31
N SER A 321 29.40 7.61 -2.22
CA SER A 321 28.95 9.00 -2.10
C SER A 321 30.05 9.81 -1.44
N LYS A 322 30.71 10.67 -2.22
CA LYS A 322 31.82 11.55 -1.77
C LYS A 322 31.34 12.93 -1.33
N ILE A 323 30.03 13.14 -1.27
CA ILE A 323 29.45 14.42 -0.87
C ILE A 323 29.83 14.69 0.59
N ASP A 324 30.42 15.86 0.82
CA ASP A 324 30.64 16.36 2.17
C ASP A 324 29.31 16.78 2.79
N VAL A 325 28.79 15.88 3.61
CA VAL A 325 27.54 16.04 4.34
C VAL A 325 27.78 16.52 5.78
N GLY A 326 29.03 16.77 6.19
CA GLY A 326 29.38 17.02 7.59
C GLY A 326 28.85 15.91 8.51
N GLU A 327 28.08 16.28 9.53
CA GLU A 327 27.40 15.36 10.46
C GLU A 327 25.94 15.05 10.06
N GLU A 328 25.48 15.48 8.87
CA GLU A 328 24.06 15.37 8.46
C GLU A 328 23.67 13.99 7.94
N ASP A 329 24.63 13.24 7.38
CA ASP A 329 24.42 11.88 6.90
C ASP A 329 25.71 11.03 6.96
N LEU A 330 25.61 9.74 6.63
CA LEU A 330 26.76 8.85 6.51
C LEU A 330 27.51 9.06 5.20
N VAL A 331 28.83 9.30 5.29
CA VAL A 331 29.74 9.12 4.16
C VAL A 331 30.01 7.63 4.01
N ILE A 332 29.57 7.03 2.91
CA ILE A 332 29.81 5.62 2.63
C ILE A 332 31.03 5.49 1.71
N VAL A 333 32.04 4.79 2.20
CA VAL A 333 33.29 4.55 1.48
C VAL A 333 33.33 3.07 1.09
N ASP A 334 33.45 2.82 -0.21
CA ASP A 334 33.66 1.48 -0.73
C ASP A 334 35.01 0.93 -0.26
N GLU A 335 35.03 -0.32 0.25
CA GLU A 335 36.24 -0.99 0.77
C GLU A 335 36.82 -1.96 -0.27
N ASP A 336 38.15 -2.12 -0.31
CA ASP A 336 38.78 -3.11 -1.21
C ASP A 336 38.23 -4.52 -0.95
N ILE A 337 37.77 -5.18 -2.02
CA ILE A 337 37.11 -6.49 -1.96
C ILE A 337 38.07 -7.65 -2.26
N GLN A 338 39.32 -7.37 -2.62
CA GLN A 338 40.26 -8.41 -3.04
C GLN A 338 40.46 -9.48 -1.96
N ASP A 339 40.64 -9.08 -0.70
CA ASP A 339 40.93 -9.99 0.42
C ASP A 339 39.71 -10.33 1.28
N SER A 340 38.50 -9.98 0.84
CA SER A 340 37.27 -10.17 1.63
C SER A 340 36.77 -11.61 1.63
N ASP A 341 36.28 -12.08 2.78
CA ASP A 341 35.52 -13.33 2.89
C ASP A 341 34.03 -13.11 2.58
N ILE A 342 33.49 -11.95 2.99
CA ILE A 342 32.08 -11.57 2.82
C ILE A 342 32.01 -10.20 2.15
N ILE A 343 31.33 -10.11 1.01
CA ILE A 343 31.07 -8.87 0.27
C ILE A 343 29.59 -8.51 0.45
N CYS A 344 29.31 -7.36 1.07
CA CYS A 344 27.97 -6.76 1.09
C CYS A 344 27.86 -5.72 -0.01
N ALA A 345 26.99 -5.93 -1.00
CA ALA A 345 26.85 -5.00 -2.11
C ALA A 345 25.41 -4.66 -2.48
N SER A 346 25.19 -3.45 -2.98
CA SER A 346 23.95 -3.13 -3.71
C SER A 346 23.97 -3.75 -5.11
N TYR A 347 22.80 -4.01 -5.70
CA TYR A 347 22.70 -4.55 -7.07
C TYR A 347 23.54 -3.76 -8.08
N GLU A 348 23.38 -2.45 -8.11
CA GLU A 348 24.05 -1.56 -9.07
C GLU A 348 25.56 -1.53 -8.88
N ALA A 349 26.03 -1.46 -7.63
CA ALA A 349 27.46 -1.44 -7.33
C ALA A 349 28.15 -2.75 -7.71
N PHE A 350 27.53 -3.91 -7.45
CA PHE A 350 28.12 -5.18 -7.88
C PHE A 350 28.07 -5.33 -9.41
N ASP A 351 26.96 -4.93 -10.05
CA ASP A 351 26.85 -4.91 -11.51
C ASP A 351 27.92 -4.00 -12.16
N PHE A 352 28.21 -2.84 -11.55
CA PHE A 352 29.28 -1.95 -12.00
C PHE A 352 30.65 -2.66 -11.99
N LEU A 353 30.96 -3.45 -10.95
CA LEU A 353 32.20 -4.22 -10.89
C LEU A 353 32.27 -5.25 -12.03
N LEU A 354 31.18 -5.97 -12.29
CA LEU A 354 31.13 -6.93 -13.40
C LEU A 354 31.36 -6.23 -14.74
N ARG A 355 30.73 -5.06 -14.96
CA ARG A 355 30.84 -4.28 -16.21
C ARG A 355 32.23 -3.73 -16.50
N LYS A 356 33.11 -3.60 -15.49
CA LYS A 356 34.53 -3.24 -15.71
C LYS A 356 35.28 -4.30 -16.54
N GLY A 357 34.78 -5.53 -16.53
CA GLY A 357 35.24 -6.60 -17.39
C GLY A 357 36.12 -7.63 -16.67
N PRO A 358 36.79 -8.52 -17.44
CA PRO A 358 37.41 -9.73 -16.91
C PRO A 358 38.46 -9.52 -15.82
N GLU A 359 39.23 -8.43 -15.86
CA GLU A 359 40.26 -8.16 -14.85
C GLU A 359 39.66 -7.86 -13.46
N GLU A 360 38.57 -7.11 -13.39
CA GLU A 360 37.88 -6.89 -12.12
C GLU A 360 37.17 -8.17 -11.64
N ILE A 361 36.65 -8.98 -12.56
CA ILE A 361 36.04 -10.29 -12.20
C ILE A 361 37.10 -11.22 -11.58
N LYS A 362 38.33 -11.21 -12.10
CA LYS A 362 39.47 -11.92 -11.47
C LYS A 362 39.78 -11.36 -10.07
N ASN A 363 39.71 -10.03 -9.89
CA ASN A 363 39.92 -9.38 -8.59
C ASN A 363 38.86 -9.77 -7.55
N ILE A 364 37.59 -9.90 -7.97
CA ILE A 364 36.51 -10.42 -7.11
C ILE A 364 36.85 -11.86 -6.67
N GLY A 365 37.39 -12.68 -7.56
CA GLY A 365 37.78 -14.07 -7.27
C GLY A 365 36.58 -15.02 -7.23
N LYS A 366 36.78 -16.22 -6.67
CA LYS A 366 35.76 -17.27 -6.58
C LYS A 366 34.68 -16.89 -5.57
N ILE A 367 33.41 -17.13 -5.90
CA ILE A 367 32.26 -16.94 -5.00
C ILE A 367 31.62 -18.30 -4.74
N SER A 368 31.42 -18.66 -3.48
CA SER A 368 30.85 -19.94 -3.05
C SER A 368 29.33 -19.85 -2.80
N THR A 369 28.85 -18.69 -2.35
CA THR A 369 27.43 -18.44 -2.04
C THR A 369 27.03 -17.02 -2.39
N ILE A 370 25.86 -16.87 -3.00
CA ILE A 370 25.25 -15.59 -3.36
C ILE A 370 23.87 -15.51 -2.73
N ILE A 371 23.64 -14.51 -1.89
CA ILE A 371 22.36 -14.21 -1.27
C ILE A 371 21.79 -12.99 -2.00
N ILE A 372 20.60 -13.12 -2.58
CA ILE A 372 19.89 -12.04 -3.27
C ILE A 372 18.66 -11.69 -2.45
N ASP A 373 18.74 -10.60 -1.67
CA ASP A 373 17.68 -10.22 -0.73
C ASP A 373 16.68 -9.25 -1.37
N GLU A 374 15.38 -9.47 -1.16
CA GLU A 374 14.29 -8.75 -1.84
C GLU A 374 14.30 -8.98 -3.36
N ILE A 375 14.41 -10.24 -3.80
CA ILE A 375 14.46 -10.60 -5.23
C ILE A 375 13.18 -10.25 -5.99
N GLN A 376 12.04 -10.04 -5.31
CA GLN A 376 10.81 -9.61 -5.95
C GLN A 376 10.89 -8.22 -6.59
N ILE A 377 11.99 -7.47 -6.37
CA ILE A 377 12.31 -6.24 -7.12
C ILE A 377 12.47 -6.49 -8.63
N LEU A 378 12.51 -7.75 -9.07
CA LEU A 378 12.34 -8.12 -10.48
C LEU A 378 11.05 -7.58 -11.12
N ASP A 379 10.01 -7.29 -10.33
CA ASP A 379 8.73 -6.72 -10.83
C ASP A 379 8.75 -5.17 -10.90
N ASP A 380 9.90 -4.54 -10.64
CA ASP A 380 10.07 -3.08 -10.70
C ASP A 380 10.35 -2.64 -12.15
N GLU A 381 9.62 -1.63 -12.64
CA GLU A 381 9.69 -1.17 -14.04
C GLU A 381 11.08 -0.64 -14.42
N ASP A 382 11.76 0.06 -13.51
CA ASP A 382 13.04 0.72 -13.78
C ASP A 382 14.24 -0.19 -13.43
N ARG A 383 14.16 -0.89 -12.30
CA ARG A 383 15.29 -1.64 -11.71
C ARG A 383 15.21 -3.14 -11.94
N GLY A 384 14.04 -3.67 -12.28
CA GLY A 384 13.83 -5.09 -12.52
C GLY A 384 14.73 -5.63 -13.64
N ALA A 385 14.83 -4.88 -14.75
CA ALA A 385 15.72 -5.23 -15.87
C ALA A 385 17.20 -5.27 -15.47
N VAL A 386 17.65 -4.36 -14.60
CA VAL A 386 19.02 -4.31 -14.08
C VAL A 386 19.30 -5.53 -13.20
N LEU A 387 18.38 -5.88 -12.30
CA LEU A 387 18.50 -7.07 -11.44
C LEU A 387 18.47 -8.37 -12.26
N ALA A 388 17.56 -8.49 -13.23
CA ALA A 388 17.51 -9.63 -14.15
C ALA A 388 18.83 -9.77 -14.93
N GLY A 389 19.33 -8.66 -15.46
CA GLY A 389 20.63 -8.59 -16.12
C GLY A 389 21.79 -8.94 -15.19
N LEU A 390 21.74 -8.58 -13.91
CA LEU A 390 22.75 -8.95 -12.92
C LEU A 390 22.72 -10.45 -12.64
N ILE A 391 21.55 -11.03 -12.38
CA ILE A 391 21.37 -12.46 -12.10
C ILE A 391 21.85 -13.31 -13.28
N ALA A 392 21.48 -12.93 -14.51
CA ALA A 392 21.92 -13.63 -15.72
C ALA A 392 23.45 -13.61 -15.89
N LYS A 393 24.11 -12.47 -15.60
CA LYS A 393 25.58 -12.39 -15.57
C LYS A 393 26.19 -13.27 -14.49
N ILE A 394 25.62 -13.26 -13.28
CA ILE A 394 26.06 -14.08 -12.15
C ILE A 394 26.03 -15.57 -12.50
N PHE A 395 24.95 -16.07 -13.10
CA PHE A 395 24.85 -17.49 -13.46
C PHE A 395 25.90 -17.94 -14.47
N ILE A 396 26.38 -17.04 -15.32
CA ILE A 396 27.43 -17.34 -16.30
C ILE A 396 28.82 -17.22 -15.70
N LEU A 397 29.06 -16.18 -14.90
CA LEU A 397 30.37 -15.89 -14.33
C LEU A 397 30.69 -16.74 -13.09
N TYR A 398 29.66 -17.14 -12.34
CA TYR A 398 29.77 -17.93 -11.10
C TYR A 398 28.82 -19.14 -11.12
N PRO A 399 28.94 -20.07 -12.08
CA PRO A 399 28.00 -21.18 -12.26
C PRO A 399 27.95 -22.14 -11.06
N GLU A 400 29.08 -22.31 -10.36
CA GLU A 400 29.23 -23.17 -9.17
C GLU A 400 28.72 -22.53 -7.87
N ALA A 401 28.44 -21.22 -7.88
CA ALA A 401 27.97 -20.54 -6.68
C ALA A 401 26.56 -21.01 -6.31
N GLN A 402 26.34 -21.28 -5.02
CA GLN A 402 25.01 -21.54 -4.51
C GLN A 402 24.24 -20.21 -4.43
N VAL A 403 23.10 -20.11 -5.11
CA VAL A 403 22.29 -18.89 -5.14
C VAL A 403 21.04 -19.06 -4.30
N ILE A 404 20.84 -18.14 -3.34
CA ILE A 404 19.70 -18.08 -2.45
C ILE A 404 18.96 -16.76 -2.68
N GLY A 405 17.86 -16.81 -3.44
CA GLY A 405 16.94 -15.68 -3.60
C GLY A 405 15.97 -15.61 -2.44
N LEU A 406 15.89 -14.47 -1.76
CA LEU A 406 14.96 -14.24 -0.64
C LEU A 406 13.87 -13.27 -1.11
N SER A 407 12.62 -13.70 -1.01
CA SER A 407 11.46 -12.94 -1.43
C SER A 407 10.43 -12.81 -0.32
N ALA A 408 9.68 -11.70 -0.31
CA ALA A 408 8.35 -11.69 0.28
C ALA A 408 7.44 -12.72 -0.42
N THR A 409 6.26 -12.98 0.12
CA THR A 409 5.32 -13.93 -0.49
C THR A 409 4.89 -13.45 -1.88
N ILE A 410 5.09 -14.28 -2.90
CA ILE A 410 4.74 -14.02 -4.31
C ILE A 410 3.83 -15.13 -4.84
N GLY A 411 2.83 -14.79 -5.66
CA GLY A 411 1.78 -15.73 -6.07
C GLY A 411 2.23 -16.80 -7.07
N ASN A 412 3.33 -16.56 -7.79
CA ASN A 412 3.88 -17.45 -8.81
C ASN A 412 5.34 -17.85 -8.52
N ALA A 413 5.70 -18.09 -7.25
CA ALA A 413 7.07 -18.48 -6.86
C ALA A 413 7.60 -19.71 -7.62
N GLN A 414 6.75 -20.70 -7.91
CA GLN A 414 7.10 -21.87 -8.72
C GLN A 414 7.57 -21.50 -10.14
N GLU A 415 6.83 -20.60 -10.80
CA GLU A 415 7.13 -20.14 -12.15
C GLU A 415 8.44 -19.34 -12.16
N ILE A 416 8.57 -18.39 -11.24
CA ILE A 416 9.76 -17.55 -11.10
C ILE A 416 10.99 -18.40 -10.75
N GLY A 417 10.85 -19.36 -9.83
CA GLY A 417 11.89 -20.32 -9.49
C GLY A 417 12.35 -21.12 -10.71
N LYS A 418 11.42 -21.61 -11.54
CA LYS A 418 11.75 -22.31 -12.78
C LYS A 418 12.48 -21.41 -13.78
N LEU A 419 12.01 -20.19 -13.99
CA LEU A 419 12.64 -19.21 -14.89
C LEU A 419 14.08 -18.89 -14.45
N LEU A 420 14.30 -18.74 -13.14
CA LEU A 420 15.61 -18.45 -12.56
C LEU A 420 16.46 -19.70 -12.28
N ARG A 421 15.96 -20.90 -12.58
CA ARG A 421 16.63 -22.17 -12.23
C ARG A 421 16.97 -22.27 -10.72
N LEU A 422 16.08 -21.74 -9.89
CA LEU A 422 16.13 -21.78 -8.43
C LEU A 422 15.00 -22.67 -7.92
N LYS A 423 15.32 -23.65 -7.07
CA LYS A 423 14.32 -24.52 -6.46
C LYS A 423 13.40 -23.70 -5.53
N PRO A 424 12.09 -23.61 -5.82
CA PRO A 424 11.17 -22.82 -5.02
C PRO A 424 10.89 -23.50 -3.68
N VAL A 425 10.97 -22.73 -2.59
CA VAL A 425 10.60 -23.13 -1.23
C VAL A 425 9.63 -22.09 -0.68
N GLU A 426 8.37 -22.47 -0.58
CA GLU A 426 7.27 -21.57 -0.20
C GLU A 426 6.77 -21.85 1.22
N TYR A 427 6.46 -20.78 1.94
CA TYR A 427 5.81 -20.86 3.23
C TYR A 427 4.91 -19.63 3.43
N ASP A 428 3.62 -19.79 3.20
CA ASP A 428 2.66 -18.68 3.19
C ASP A 428 2.09 -18.32 4.57
N GLU A 429 2.42 -19.12 5.60
CA GLU A 429 1.84 -18.90 6.92
C GLU A 429 2.59 -17.85 7.74
N ARG A 430 1.82 -17.04 8.45
CA ARG A 430 2.35 -16.11 9.44
C ARG A 430 2.54 -16.82 10.77
N LEU A 431 3.50 -16.35 11.58
CA LEU A 431 3.72 -16.86 12.93
C LEU A 431 2.83 -16.16 13.99
N VAL A 432 2.28 -15.00 13.66
CA VAL A 432 1.42 -14.19 14.52
C VAL A 432 0.08 -13.97 13.82
N PRO A 433 -1.07 -14.21 14.49
CA PRO A 433 -2.38 -13.99 13.92
C PRO A 433 -2.62 -12.49 13.68
N LEU A 434 -3.50 -12.19 12.73
CA LEU A 434 -3.86 -10.82 12.40
C LEU A 434 -5.36 -10.59 12.55
N GLU A 435 -5.73 -9.53 13.28
CA GLU A 435 -7.08 -8.98 13.25
C GLU A 435 -7.13 -7.82 12.26
N ARG A 436 -8.05 -7.90 11.28
CA ARG A 436 -8.23 -6.86 10.28
C ARG A 436 -9.52 -6.12 10.55
N HIS A 437 -9.48 -4.81 10.42
CA HIS A 437 -10.58 -3.90 10.73
C HIS A 437 -10.77 -2.91 9.58
N LEU A 438 -12.02 -2.63 9.23
CA LEU A 438 -12.44 -1.54 8.36
C LEU A 438 -13.17 -0.50 9.22
N VAL A 439 -12.65 0.72 9.24
CA VAL A 439 -13.23 1.85 9.97
C VAL A 439 -13.85 2.80 8.96
N LEU A 440 -15.15 2.97 9.04
CA LEU A 440 -15.92 3.84 8.17
C LEU A 440 -15.97 5.24 8.79
N CYS A 441 -15.46 6.24 8.08
CA CYS A 441 -15.39 7.63 8.54
C CYS A 441 -16.20 8.53 7.58
N LYS A 442 -16.88 9.55 8.09
CA LYS A 442 -17.66 10.49 7.25
C LYS A 442 -16.82 11.64 6.72
N SER A 443 -15.66 11.87 7.33
CA SER A 443 -14.76 12.97 6.97
C SER A 443 -13.34 12.65 7.38
N GLU A 444 -12.40 13.36 6.78
CA GLU A 444 -11.00 13.43 7.21
C GLU A 444 -10.84 13.74 8.71
N TYR A 445 -11.73 14.54 9.30
CA TYR A 445 -11.70 14.81 10.74
C TYR A 445 -11.98 13.55 11.57
N GLU A 446 -13.02 12.79 11.20
CA GLU A 446 -13.35 11.52 11.87
C GLU A 446 -12.24 10.48 11.68
N LYS A 447 -11.55 10.48 10.52
CA LYS A 447 -10.35 9.64 10.33
C LYS A 447 -9.28 9.98 11.35
N ILE A 448 -8.85 11.25 11.41
CA ILE A 448 -7.81 11.71 12.33
C ILE A 448 -8.19 11.41 13.78
N PHE A 449 -9.44 11.68 14.17
CA PHE A 449 -9.95 11.35 15.50
C PHE A 449 -9.77 9.86 15.82
N ASN A 450 -10.18 8.96 14.92
CA ASN A 450 -10.05 7.53 15.14
C ASN A 450 -8.59 7.08 15.18
N ILE A 451 -7.70 7.65 14.36
CA ILE A 451 -6.25 7.36 14.42
C ILE A 451 -5.72 7.69 15.82
N ILE A 452 -6.04 8.89 16.35
CA ILE A 452 -5.61 9.30 17.70
C ILE A 452 -6.10 8.31 18.76
N GLN A 453 -7.37 7.89 18.73
CA GLN A 453 -7.90 6.97 19.73
C GLN A 453 -7.29 5.56 19.61
N LEU A 454 -7.08 5.07 18.39
CA LEU A 454 -6.45 3.77 18.15
C LEU A 454 -5.01 3.74 18.68
N VAL A 455 -4.20 4.75 18.33
CA VAL A 455 -2.82 4.90 18.79
C VAL A 455 -2.77 4.97 20.32
N ARG A 456 -3.63 5.80 20.94
CA ARG A 456 -3.70 5.98 22.40
C ARG A 456 -4.12 4.70 23.12
N SER A 457 -5.09 3.97 22.57
CA SER A 457 -5.57 2.72 23.16
C SER A 457 -4.48 1.66 23.10
N GLU A 458 -3.77 1.57 21.97
CA GLU A 458 -2.74 0.57 21.75
C GLU A 458 -1.46 0.86 22.55
N SER A 459 -1.04 2.12 22.65
CA SER A 459 0.16 2.51 23.41
C SER A 459 0.09 2.22 24.92
N ARG A 460 -1.13 2.08 25.46
CA ARG A 460 -1.36 1.72 26.87
C ARG A 460 -1.26 0.22 27.14
N LYS A 461 -1.13 -0.60 26.11
CA LYS A 461 -1.04 -2.07 26.24
C LYS A 461 0.42 -2.49 26.31
N ILE A 462 0.65 -3.55 27.07
CA ILE A 462 1.93 -4.25 27.12
C ILE A 462 1.63 -5.69 26.70
N SER A 463 2.38 -6.19 25.74
CA SER A 463 2.24 -7.56 25.25
C SER A 463 2.61 -8.56 26.33
N LYS A 464 2.22 -9.83 26.14
CA LYS A 464 2.64 -10.93 27.04
C LYS A 464 4.17 -11.10 27.11
N PHE A 465 4.89 -10.54 26.16
CA PHE A 465 6.35 -10.59 26.06
C PHE A 465 7.02 -9.35 26.68
N GLY A 466 6.25 -8.42 27.26
CA GLY A 466 6.77 -7.23 27.93
C GLY A 466 7.05 -6.04 27.00
N PHE A 467 6.58 -6.07 25.76
CA PHE A 467 6.78 -4.97 24.81
C PHE A 467 5.57 -4.02 24.79
N PRO A 468 5.79 -2.70 24.83
CA PRO A 468 4.69 -1.74 24.73
C PRO A 468 4.03 -1.81 23.34
N GLY A 469 2.74 -1.52 23.29
CA GLY A 469 2.00 -1.39 22.04
C GLY A 469 2.49 -0.18 21.25
N SER A 470 2.56 -0.34 19.93
CA SER A 470 3.08 0.68 19.03
C SER A 470 2.36 0.66 17.69
N SER A 471 2.23 1.82 17.07
CA SER A 471 1.42 2.01 15.87
C SER A 471 2.24 2.51 14.69
N LEU A 472 2.07 1.86 13.53
CA LEU A 472 2.61 2.33 12.25
C LEU A 472 1.47 2.81 11.37
N ILE A 473 1.46 4.10 11.05
CA ILE A 473 0.40 4.75 10.29
C ILE A 473 0.89 5.01 8.86
N PHE A 474 0.24 4.41 7.88
CA PHE A 474 0.51 4.62 6.46
C PHE A 474 -0.42 5.68 5.87
N THR A 475 0.17 6.64 5.15
CA THR A 475 -0.53 7.67 4.38
C THR A 475 0.11 7.82 2.99
N ASN A 476 -0.50 8.64 2.12
CA ASN A 476 -0.14 8.70 0.70
C ASN A 476 1.04 9.62 0.37
N ALA A 477 1.34 10.62 1.20
CA ALA A 477 2.29 11.67 0.84
C ALA A 477 3.17 12.11 2.01
N ARG A 478 4.41 12.50 1.71
CA ARG A 478 5.41 12.91 2.72
C ARG A 478 4.94 14.09 3.58
N TRP A 479 4.36 15.12 2.96
CA TRP A 479 3.79 16.26 3.69
C TRP A 479 2.65 15.83 4.62
N ARG A 480 1.88 14.81 4.23
CA ARG A 480 0.77 14.28 5.01
C ARG A 480 1.30 13.47 6.21
N CYS A 481 2.43 12.76 6.06
CA CYS A 481 3.12 12.13 7.17
C CYS A 481 3.51 13.16 8.24
N GLU A 482 4.15 14.25 7.82
CA GLU A 482 4.59 15.34 8.70
C GLU A 482 3.41 15.98 9.44
N TYR A 483 2.34 16.29 8.70
CA TYR A 483 1.11 16.84 9.27
C TYR A 483 0.51 15.90 10.33
N LEU A 484 0.30 14.63 10.01
CA LEU A 484 -0.33 13.66 10.93
C LEU A 484 0.57 13.37 12.14
N ALA A 485 1.89 13.29 11.96
CA ALA A 485 2.83 13.11 13.06
C ALA A 485 2.76 14.28 14.04
N ASN A 486 2.72 15.53 13.54
CA ASN A 486 2.55 16.71 14.37
C ASN A 486 1.19 16.72 15.09
N VAL A 487 0.11 16.35 14.41
CA VAL A 487 -1.22 16.20 15.06
C VAL A 487 -1.15 15.21 16.22
N LEU A 488 -0.55 14.04 16.01
CA LEU A 488 -0.38 13.03 17.06
C LEU A 488 0.52 13.50 18.21
N GLN A 489 1.59 14.23 17.91
CA GLN A 489 2.53 14.73 18.92
C GLN A 489 1.92 15.79 19.84
N ASN A 490 0.91 16.54 19.36
CA ASN A 490 0.18 17.51 20.18
C ASN A 490 -0.81 16.85 21.16
N GLU A 491 -1.07 15.55 21.00
CA GLU A 491 -1.94 14.79 21.90
C GLU A 491 -1.16 14.28 23.13
N LYS A 492 -1.69 14.53 24.32
CA LYS A 492 -1.05 14.10 25.58
C LYS A 492 -0.80 12.59 25.59
N GLY A 493 0.44 12.20 25.85
CA GLY A 493 0.86 10.80 26.01
C GLY A 493 1.11 10.06 24.70
N ILE A 494 1.27 10.77 23.57
CA ILE A 494 1.66 10.19 22.29
C ILE A 494 2.92 10.90 21.79
N ASN A 495 4.04 10.17 21.75
CA ASN A 495 5.21 10.58 20.99
C ASN A 495 5.13 9.97 19.60
N ALA A 496 5.05 10.82 18.58
CA ALA A 496 4.96 10.42 17.18
C ALA A 496 5.95 11.18 16.31
N MET A 497 6.48 10.52 15.28
CA MET A 497 7.35 11.15 14.28
C MET A 497 6.98 10.71 12.86
N ALA A 498 7.25 11.57 11.88
CA ALA A 498 7.12 11.23 10.47
C ALA A 498 8.35 10.44 10.02
N TYR A 499 8.16 9.43 9.19
CA TYR A 499 9.24 8.64 8.58
C TYR A 499 9.00 8.53 7.07
N HIS A 500 9.89 9.07 6.25
CA HIS A 500 9.77 8.96 4.80
C HIS A 500 11.10 9.13 4.09
N SER A 501 11.14 8.84 2.78
CA SER A 501 12.36 8.90 1.96
C SER A 501 13.00 10.29 1.83
N GLY A 502 12.26 11.38 2.12
CA GLY A 502 12.84 12.73 2.18
C GLY A 502 13.76 12.99 3.39
N LEU A 503 13.73 12.16 4.44
CA LEU A 503 14.62 12.31 5.60
C LEU A 503 16.05 11.86 5.28
N THR A 504 17.05 12.27 6.06
CA THR A 504 18.41 11.69 5.92
C THR A 504 18.45 10.26 6.46
N TYR A 505 19.51 9.50 6.16
CA TYR A 505 19.63 8.17 6.76
C TYR A 505 19.81 8.25 8.29
N LEU A 506 20.56 9.23 8.80
CA LEU A 506 20.72 9.43 10.25
C LEU A 506 19.39 9.74 10.94
N ASP A 507 18.55 10.62 10.37
CA ASP A 507 17.22 10.92 10.89
C ASP A 507 16.35 9.64 10.95
N ARG A 508 16.35 8.87 9.86
CA ARG A 508 15.60 7.60 9.80
C ARG A 508 16.10 6.60 10.84
N LYS A 509 17.43 6.45 10.99
CA LYS A 509 18.03 5.54 11.97
C LYS A 509 17.70 5.94 13.40
N PHE A 510 17.73 7.23 13.71
CA PHE A 510 17.31 7.76 15.00
C PHE A 510 15.84 7.41 15.29
N ILE A 511 14.94 7.72 14.36
CA ILE A 511 13.50 7.44 14.51
C ILE A 511 13.24 5.94 14.70
N SER A 512 13.87 5.07 13.90
CA SER A 512 13.73 3.62 14.04
C SER A 512 14.17 3.14 15.42
N LYS A 513 15.31 3.62 15.93
CA LYS A 513 15.83 3.24 17.25
C LYS A 513 14.89 3.70 18.38
N GLU A 514 14.39 4.92 18.30
CA GLU A 514 13.44 5.45 19.30
C GLU A 514 12.12 4.67 19.29
N PHE A 515 11.67 4.21 18.12
CA PHE A 515 10.49 3.35 18.01
C PHE A 515 10.74 1.92 18.52
N GLU A 516 11.90 1.33 18.21
CA GLU A 516 12.30 0.00 18.72
C GLU A 516 12.43 -0.03 20.25
N SER A 517 12.93 1.06 20.84
CA SER A 517 13.06 1.20 22.30
C SER A 517 11.72 1.46 23.02
N GLY A 518 10.65 1.75 22.27
CA GLY A 518 9.34 2.09 22.83
C GLY A 518 9.16 3.56 23.24
N ASN A 519 10.16 4.41 22.99
CA ASN A 519 10.08 5.86 23.27
C ASN A 519 9.08 6.57 22.35
N LEU A 520 8.95 6.10 21.11
CA LEU A 520 7.89 6.52 20.17
C LEU A 520 6.74 5.52 20.19
N GLN A 521 5.52 6.02 20.41
CA GLN A 521 4.31 5.19 20.37
C GLN A 521 3.76 5.07 18.95
N ALA A 522 4.09 6.02 18.07
CA ALA A 522 3.65 6.02 16.69
C ALA A 522 4.69 6.52 15.69
N ILE A 523 4.70 5.93 14.50
CA ILE A 523 5.38 6.47 13.32
C ILE A 523 4.35 6.67 12.21
N VAL A 524 4.39 7.83 11.54
CA VAL A 524 3.60 8.08 10.33
C VAL A 524 4.49 8.02 9.10
N THR A 525 4.17 7.18 8.13
CA THR A 525 5.05 6.89 6.98
C THR A 525 4.28 6.76 5.66
N THR A 526 4.99 6.91 4.54
CA THR A 526 4.51 6.52 3.21
C THR A 526 4.83 5.04 2.95
N TYR A 527 4.84 4.59 1.69
CA TYR A 527 5.48 3.33 1.28
C TYR A 527 7.01 3.47 1.31
N ALA A 528 7.58 3.96 2.41
CA ALA A 528 9.02 3.97 2.63
C ALA A 528 9.54 2.58 3.05
N LEU A 529 8.84 1.51 2.64
CA LEU A 529 9.28 0.12 2.76
C LEU A 529 10.64 -0.09 2.08
N GLY A 530 10.90 0.67 1.01
CA GLY A 530 12.18 0.75 0.33
C GLY A 530 13.27 1.60 1.03
N ALA A 531 13.17 1.91 2.32
CA ALA A 531 14.19 2.69 3.04
C ALA A 531 14.83 1.95 4.23
N GLY A 532 14.70 0.61 4.29
CA GLY A 532 15.30 -0.20 5.36
C GLY A 532 14.60 -0.06 6.72
N PHE A 533 13.36 0.41 6.76
CA PHE A 533 12.55 0.34 7.97
C PHE A 533 12.06 -1.10 8.13
N ASP A 534 12.65 -1.89 9.03
CA ASP A 534 12.19 -3.26 9.38
C ASP A 534 11.70 -3.31 10.84
N THR A 535 11.12 -2.21 11.32
CA THR A 535 10.60 -2.19 12.69
C THR A 535 9.15 -2.67 12.70
N PRO A 536 8.84 -3.80 13.38
CA PRO A 536 7.49 -4.28 13.53
C PRO A 536 6.75 -3.51 14.63
N CYS A 537 5.43 -3.57 14.59
CA CYS A 537 4.55 -2.86 15.51
C CYS A 537 3.38 -3.76 15.91
N SER A 538 2.66 -3.41 16.99
CA SER A 538 1.47 -4.16 17.36
C SER A 538 0.27 -3.82 16.48
N GLN A 539 0.25 -2.60 15.92
CA GLN A 539 -0.86 -2.09 15.12
C GLN A 539 -0.37 -1.36 13.86
N VAL A 540 -0.94 -1.72 12.71
CA VAL A 540 -0.80 -0.98 11.44
C VAL A 540 -2.12 -0.27 11.14
N ILE A 541 -2.05 1.01 10.77
CA ILE A 541 -3.19 1.84 10.40
C ILE A 541 -2.98 2.38 8.99
N PHE A 542 -3.93 2.19 8.09
CA PHE A 542 -3.98 2.82 6.78
C PHE A 542 -4.93 4.03 6.87
N GLU A 543 -4.39 5.23 6.81
CA GLU A 543 -5.17 6.49 6.75
C GLU A 543 -5.70 6.77 5.34
N SER A 544 -4.99 6.25 4.33
CA SER A 544 -5.30 6.42 2.91
C SER A 544 -5.09 5.10 2.18
N CYS A 545 -5.97 4.82 1.21
CA CYS A 545 -5.84 3.69 0.28
C CYS A 545 -4.99 4.01 -0.97
N LEU A 546 -4.39 5.20 -1.01
CA LEU A 546 -3.46 5.62 -2.06
C LEU A 546 -2.01 5.61 -1.57
N MET A 547 -1.10 5.47 -2.54
CA MET A 547 0.30 5.88 -2.44
C MET A 547 0.58 6.93 -3.51
N GLY A 548 0.96 8.14 -3.10
CA GLY A 548 0.98 9.28 -4.01
C GLY A 548 -0.41 9.55 -4.58
N ILE A 549 -0.56 9.33 -5.89
CA ILE A 549 -1.84 9.44 -6.63
C ILE A 549 -2.42 8.07 -7.02
N GLU A 550 -1.66 7.00 -6.82
CA GLU A 550 -2.02 5.66 -7.29
C GLU A 550 -2.71 4.88 -6.17
N ILE A 551 -3.62 3.99 -6.55
CA ILE A 551 -4.25 3.06 -5.62
C ILE A 551 -3.20 2.06 -5.13
N LEU A 552 -3.19 1.76 -3.83
CA LEU A 552 -2.34 0.70 -3.30
C LEU A 552 -2.59 -0.62 -4.03
N SER A 553 -1.53 -1.27 -4.50
CA SER A 553 -1.66 -2.65 -4.97
C SER A 553 -1.85 -3.60 -3.79
N PRO A 554 -2.51 -4.76 -3.99
CA PRO A 554 -2.54 -5.85 -3.02
C PRO A 554 -1.18 -6.20 -2.45
N ASN A 555 -0.13 -6.31 -3.29
CA ASN A 555 1.22 -6.59 -2.82
C ASN A 555 1.76 -5.52 -1.86
N MET A 556 1.57 -4.23 -2.19
CA MET A 556 1.97 -3.14 -1.28
C MET A 556 1.20 -3.23 0.04
N PHE A 557 -0.12 -3.43 -0.02
CA PHE A 557 -0.97 -3.56 1.17
C PHE A 557 -0.56 -4.74 2.06
N LEU A 558 -0.29 -5.91 1.49
CA LEU A 558 0.16 -7.10 2.21
C LEU A 558 1.55 -6.88 2.84
N ASN A 559 2.48 -6.24 2.13
CA ASN A 559 3.80 -5.90 2.66
C ASN A 559 3.72 -4.88 3.83
N MET A 560 2.87 -3.87 3.71
CA MET A 560 2.63 -2.85 4.74
C MET A 560 1.94 -3.45 5.97
N SER A 561 0.84 -4.15 5.75
CA SER A 561 0.05 -4.79 6.81
C SER A 561 0.82 -5.93 7.48
N GLY A 562 1.76 -6.55 6.75
CA GLY A 562 2.60 -7.62 7.25
C GLY A 562 3.55 -7.23 8.38
N ARG A 563 3.67 -5.94 8.69
CA ARG A 563 4.44 -5.39 9.82
C ARG A 563 3.69 -5.43 11.15
N ALA A 564 2.39 -5.71 11.12
CA ALA A 564 1.59 -5.91 12.32
C ALA A 564 1.93 -7.27 12.96
N GLY A 565 2.31 -7.24 14.23
CA GLY A 565 2.58 -8.41 15.05
C GLY A 565 3.88 -9.13 14.68
N ARG A 566 4.89 -9.05 15.56
CA ARG A 566 6.15 -9.81 15.46
C ARG A 566 6.13 -11.01 16.39
N PHE A 567 6.60 -12.14 15.87
CA PHE A 567 6.77 -13.34 16.65
C PHE A 567 7.67 -13.07 17.87
N ARG A 568 7.22 -13.52 19.06
CA ARG A 568 7.85 -13.30 20.38
C ARG A 568 7.89 -11.85 20.88
N MET A 569 7.24 -10.90 20.21
CA MET A 569 7.02 -9.56 20.75
C MET A 569 5.54 -9.23 20.90
N GLN A 570 4.69 -9.74 20.01
CA GLN A 570 3.25 -9.59 20.08
C GLN A 570 2.53 -10.92 19.89
N GLU A 571 1.49 -11.16 20.68
CA GLU A 571 0.59 -12.30 20.55
C GLU A 571 -0.41 -12.15 19.37
N LEU A 572 -0.65 -10.93 18.91
CA LEU A 572 -1.63 -10.56 17.90
C LEU A 572 -1.18 -9.27 17.20
N GLY A 573 -1.27 -9.23 15.87
CA GLY A 573 -1.14 -7.99 15.10
C GLY A 573 -2.53 -7.44 14.72
N LYS A 574 -2.69 -6.12 14.72
CA LYS A 574 -3.94 -5.47 14.28
C LYS A 574 -3.72 -4.59 13.07
N ILE A 575 -4.65 -4.63 12.13
CA ILE A 575 -4.64 -3.83 10.91
C ILE A 575 -5.95 -3.05 10.84
N TYR A 576 -5.88 -1.73 10.76
CA TYR A 576 -7.04 -0.85 10.58
C TYR A 576 -6.94 -0.15 9.23
N VAL A 577 -7.98 -0.29 8.40
CA VAL A 577 -8.13 0.48 7.16
C VAL A 577 -9.23 1.52 7.38
N LEU A 578 -8.86 2.80 7.39
CA LEU A 578 -9.80 3.91 7.56
C LEU A 578 -10.19 4.44 6.20
N VAL A 579 -11.49 4.48 5.92
CA VAL A 579 -12.02 4.94 4.63
C VAL A 579 -13.02 6.06 4.86
N GLU A 580 -12.93 7.13 4.07
CA GLU A 580 -13.97 8.14 3.99
C GLU A 580 -15.05 7.62 3.06
N ILE A 581 -16.26 7.50 3.59
CA ILE A 581 -17.34 6.84 2.88
C ILE A 581 -17.76 7.70 1.67
N GLY A 582 -17.80 7.12 0.48
CA GLY A 582 -18.24 7.80 -0.75
C GLY A 582 -17.21 8.76 -1.36
N LYS A 583 -16.04 8.93 -0.73
CA LYS A 583 -14.94 9.72 -1.30
C LYS A 583 -14.40 9.04 -2.55
N ASN A 584 -14.36 9.77 -3.66
CA ASN A 584 -13.73 9.29 -4.90
C ASN A 584 -12.33 9.88 -5.04
N TYR A 585 -11.39 9.05 -5.49
CA TYR A 585 -10.10 9.54 -5.91
C TYR A 585 -10.18 10.06 -7.35
N HIS A 586 -9.38 11.08 -7.66
CA HIS A 586 -9.35 11.62 -9.03
C HIS A 586 -8.87 10.54 -10.00
N GLY A 587 -9.66 10.31 -11.06
CA GLY A 587 -9.34 9.31 -12.09
C GLY A 587 -9.76 7.87 -11.73
N THR A 588 -10.56 7.67 -10.69
CA THR A 588 -11.01 6.33 -10.28
C THR A 588 -12.54 6.24 -10.25
N ASP A 589 -13.10 5.17 -10.81
CA ASP A 589 -14.56 4.88 -10.75
C ASP A 589 -15.02 4.28 -9.41
N LYS A 590 -14.06 3.93 -8.54
CA LYS A 590 -14.31 3.31 -7.24
C LYS A 590 -14.20 4.34 -6.12
N THR A 591 -15.09 4.23 -5.14
CA THR A 591 -15.00 4.99 -3.89
C THR A 591 -13.92 4.41 -2.97
N GLU A 592 -13.38 5.22 -2.05
CA GLU A 592 -12.34 4.81 -1.10
C GLU A 592 -12.77 3.59 -0.26
N ASP A 593 -14.04 3.51 0.14
CA ASP A 593 -14.59 2.36 0.85
C ASP A 593 -14.58 1.06 0.03
N GLN A 594 -14.85 1.15 -1.28
CA GLN A 594 -14.74 -0.01 -2.17
C GLN A 594 -13.29 -0.45 -2.32
N ILE A 595 -12.36 0.50 -2.42
CA ILE A 595 -10.93 0.21 -2.52
C ILE A 595 -10.43 -0.45 -1.22
N GLY A 596 -10.79 0.10 -0.06
CA GLY A 596 -10.43 -0.49 1.23
C GLY A 596 -10.96 -1.92 1.40
N LEU A 597 -12.17 -2.20 0.89
CA LEU A 597 -12.72 -3.56 0.86
C LEU A 597 -11.97 -4.47 -0.12
N ASP A 598 -11.62 -3.97 -1.30
CA ASP A 598 -10.86 -4.74 -2.29
C ASP A 598 -9.47 -5.11 -1.73
N LEU A 599 -8.81 -4.20 -1.02
CA LEU A 599 -7.53 -4.45 -0.33
C LEU A 599 -7.66 -5.50 0.78
N LEU A 600 -8.72 -5.44 1.59
CA LEU A 600 -8.95 -6.45 2.63
C LEU A 600 -9.32 -7.83 2.05
N GLY A 601 -9.94 -7.85 0.86
CA GLY A 601 -10.28 -9.07 0.12
C GLY A 601 -9.19 -9.58 -0.81
N SER A 602 -8.08 -8.87 -0.99
CA SER A 602 -7.09 -9.20 -2.01
C SER A 602 -6.24 -10.42 -1.64
N THR A 603 -5.85 -11.19 -2.65
CA THR A 603 -4.88 -12.28 -2.55
C THR A 603 -3.48 -11.81 -2.93
N ILE A 604 -2.47 -12.63 -2.64
CA ILE A 604 -1.09 -12.41 -3.10
C ILE A 604 -1.08 -12.34 -4.64
N GLU A 605 -0.41 -11.35 -5.23
CA GLU A 605 -0.31 -11.20 -6.68
C GLU A 605 0.93 -11.92 -7.24
N ASN A 606 0.85 -12.23 -8.53
CA ASN A 606 1.97 -12.78 -9.29
C ASN A 606 2.92 -11.64 -9.71
N LEU A 607 4.22 -11.93 -9.74
CA LEU A 607 5.20 -11.03 -10.36
C LEU A 607 4.99 -11.03 -11.88
N ARG A 608 5.08 -9.84 -12.49
CA ARG A 608 4.92 -9.60 -13.92
C ARG A 608 6.23 -9.08 -14.50
N LEU A 609 6.98 -10.00 -15.08
CA LEU A 609 8.29 -9.70 -15.64
C LEU A 609 8.14 -9.21 -17.09
N GLU A 610 7.97 -7.91 -17.27
CA GLU A 610 7.98 -7.25 -18.58
C GLU A 610 8.85 -6.00 -18.52
N TYR A 611 9.91 -5.95 -19.32
CA TYR A 611 10.89 -4.86 -19.28
C TYR A 611 10.89 -4.02 -20.55
N ASP A 612 11.23 -2.74 -20.40
CA ASP A 612 11.43 -1.83 -21.52
C ASP A 612 12.54 -2.37 -22.46
N PRO A 613 12.30 -2.46 -23.79
CA PRO A 613 13.28 -2.94 -24.76
C PRO A 613 14.62 -2.19 -24.71
N GLU A 614 14.63 -0.90 -24.40
CA GLU A 614 15.84 -0.09 -24.29
C GLU A 614 16.69 -0.52 -23.08
N LEU A 615 16.05 -0.88 -21.96
CA LEU A 615 16.74 -1.44 -20.81
C LEU A 615 17.32 -2.82 -21.12
N VAL A 616 16.58 -3.66 -21.85
CA VAL A 616 17.06 -4.98 -22.31
C VAL A 616 18.27 -4.84 -23.23
N GLU A 617 18.23 -3.94 -24.22
CA GLU A 617 19.37 -3.63 -25.11
C GLU A 617 20.61 -3.22 -24.30
N SER A 618 20.41 -2.38 -23.28
CA SER A 618 21.47 -1.98 -22.35
C SER A 618 22.04 -3.13 -21.53
N GLN A 619 21.23 -4.11 -21.12
CA GLN A 619 21.74 -5.29 -20.41
C GLN A 619 22.58 -6.19 -21.31
N VAL A 620 22.21 -6.34 -22.59
CA VAL A 620 23.02 -7.07 -23.59
C VAL A 620 24.38 -6.37 -23.78
N LEU A 621 24.39 -5.04 -23.91
CA LEU A 621 25.64 -4.28 -23.99
C LEU A 621 26.49 -4.43 -22.72
N ALA A 622 25.85 -4.42 -21.54
CA ALA A 622 26.52 -4.61 -20.25
C ALA A 622 27.14 -6.01 -20.09
N ALA A 623 26.46 -7.06 -20.56
CA ALA A 623 27.00 -8.43 -20.56
C ALA A 623 28.24 -8.55 -21.44
N ILE A 624 28.20 -7.97 -22.65
CA ILE A 624 29.36 -7.93 -23.55
C ILE A 624 30.51 -7.12 -22.91
N ALA A 625 30.20 -6.02 -22.23
CA ALA A 625 31.20 -5.22 -21.51
C ALA A 625 31.88 -6.01 -20.37
N ALA A 626 31.10 -6.84 -19.66
CA ALA A 626 31.57 -7.73 -18.61
C ALA A 626 32.43 -8.91 -19.12
N GLY A 627 32.58 -9.07 -20.44
CA GLY A 627 33.36 -10.15 -21.04
C GLY A 627 32.57 -11.44 -21.27
N ILE A 628 31.22 -11.36 -21.29
CA ILE A 628 30.34 -12.46 -21.70
C ILE A 628 30.13 -12.37 -23.22
N ASP A 629 31.24 -12.37 -23.96
CA ASP A 629 31.27 -12.13 -25.41
C ASP A 629 31.05 -13.39 -26.25
N THR A 630 31.36 -14.57 -25.69
CA THR A 630 31.18 -15.89 -26.31
C THR A 630 29.92 -16.62 -25.87
N LYS A 631 29.29 -16.17 -24.80
CA LYS A 631 28.13 -16.80 -24.16
C LYS A 631 26.92 -15.86 -24.14
N ILE A 632 26.81 -14.98 -25.14
CA ILE A 632 25.78 -13.96 -25.15
C ILE A 632 24.39 -14.56 -25.37
N GLU A 633 24.31 -15.65 -26.13
CA GLU A 633 23.10 -16.44 -26.31
C GLU A 633 22.66 -17.08 -24.98
N GLU A 634 23.58 -17.74 -24.27
CA GLU A 634 23.33 -18.30 -22.92
C GLU A 634 22.92 -17.20 -21.92
N PHE A 635 23.52 -16.00 -22.02
CA PHE A 635 23.13 -14.85 -21.21
C PHE A 635 21.70 -14.44 -21.49
N TYR A 636 21.34 -14.32 -22.77
CA TYR A 636 20.01 -13.90 -23.17
C TYR A 636 18.93 -14.92 -22.78
N GLU A 637 19.23 -16.22 -22.89
CA GLU A 637 18.35 -17.29 -22.39
C GLU A 637 18.11 -17.22 -20.87
N ASN A 638 19.10 -16.75 -20.11
CA ASN A 638 18.99 -16.54 -18.67
C ASN A 638 18.39 -15.17 -18.32
N LEU A 639 18.25 -14.25 -19.29
CA LEU A 639 17.67 -12.93 -19.09
C LEU A 639 16.14 -12.99 -19.16
N ILE A 640 15.54 -13.17 -17.99
CA ILE A 640 14.08 -13.21 -17.79
C ILE A 640 13.39 -11.90 -18.23
N GLY A 641 12.10 -11.97 -18.54
CA GLY A 641 11.27 -10.80 -18.85
C GLY A 641 11.53 -10.14 -20.22
N THR A 642 12.27 -10.82 -21.10
CA THR A 642 12.60 -10.34 -22.46
C THR A 642 11.60 -10.85 -23.50
N ARG A 643 11.28 -10.01 -24.48
CA ARG A 643 10.45 -10.37 -25.65
C ARG A 643 11.15 -10.09 -26.99
N GLU A 644 12.29 -9.42 -26.94
CA GLU A 644 13.02 -8.98 -28.11
C GLU A 644 13.84 -10.12 -28.73
N ASP A 645 14.19 -9.96 -30.00
CA ASP A 645 15.08 -10.89 -30.69
C ASP A 645 16.55 -10.47 -30.51
N LEU A 646 17.37 -11.33 -29.90
CA LEU A 646 18.78 -11.05 -29.62
C LEU A 646 19.55 -10.61 -30.89
N PRO A 647 19.44 -11.31 -32.04
CA PRO A 647 19.93 -10.84 -33.33
C PRO A 647 19.60 -9.38 -33.69
N LEU A 648 18.38 -8.91 -33.41
CA LEU A 648 17.98 -7.53 -33.68
C LEU A 648 18.69 -6.55 -32.73
N LEU A 649 18.75 -6.87 -31.43
CA LEU A 649 19.47 -6.06 -30.44
C LEU A 649 20.96 -5.94 -30.80
N LEU A 650 21.61 -7.07 -31.13
CA LEU A 650 23.02 -7.09 -31.54
C LEU A 650 23.25 -6.30 -32.84
N LYS A 651 22.30 -6.35 -33.78
CA LYS A 651 22.34 -5.53 -35.02
C LYS A 651 22.21 -4.04 -34.70
N GLY A 652 21.34 -3.66 -33.76
CA GLY A 652 21.20 -2.29 -33.25
C GLY A 652 22.51 -1.76 -32.66
N LEU A 653 23.07 -2.49 -31.69
CA LEU A 653 24.35 -2.16 -31.05
C LEU A 653 25.51 -2.01 -32.06
N ARG A 654 25.55 -2.88 -33.08
CA ARG A 654 26.56 -2.79 -34.17
C ARG A 654 26.33 -1.57 -35.07
N LYS A 655 25.07 -1.26 -35.42
CA LYS A 655 24.72 -0.08 -36.22
C LYS A 655 25.15 1.21 -35.52
N HIS A 656 24.99 1.25 -34.19
CA HIS A 656 25.46 2.35 -33.35
C HIS A 656 26.97 2.30 -33.04
N LYS A 657 27.71 1.33 -33.61
CA LYS A 657 29.16 1.14 -33.42
C LYS A 657 29.56 0.93 -31.95
N LEU A 658 28.66 0.41 -31.12
CA LEU A 658 28.92 0.14 -29.70
C LEU A 658 29.63 -1.20 -29.50
N ILE A 659 29.39 -2.15 -30.40
CA ILE A 659 30.05 -3.46 -30.43
C ILE A 659 30.58 -3.77 -31.85
N LYS A 660 31.58 -4.64 -31.93
CA LYS A 660 32.11 -5.22 -33.16
C LYS A 660 31.99 -6.75 -33.10
N ARG A 661 31.71 -7.39 -34.22
CA ARG A 661 31.75 -8.86 -34.31
C ARG A 661 33.12 -9.27 -34.86
N LYS A 662 33.83 -10.14 -34.16
CA LYS A 662 35.08 -10.77 -34.62
C LYS A 662 34.91 -12.28 -34.48
N GLU A 663 34.89 -12.99 -35.60
CA GLU A 663 34.60 -14.43 -35.65
C GLU A 663 33.29 -14.77 -34.90
N ASN A 664 33.39 -15.53 -33.81
CA ASN A 664 32.28 -15.97 -32.95
C ASN A 664 32.15 -15.15 -31.66
N LYS A 665 32.76 -13.96 -31.58
CA LYS A 665 32.72 -13.11 -30.38
C LYS A 665 32.24 -11.70 -30.66
N TYR A 666 31.58 -11.10 -29.68
CA TYR A 666 31.21 -9.68 -29.69
C TYR A 666 32.16 -8.87 -28.81
N ILE A 667 32.93 -7.98 -29.43
CA ILE A 667 33.88 -7.13 -28.72
C ILE A 667 33.23 -5.77 -28.47
N VAL A 668 33.15 -5.36 -27.20
CA VAL A 668 32.70 -4.02 -26.84
C VAL A 668 33.70 -2.96 -27.33
N THR A 669 33.21 -1.86 -27.89
CA THR A 669 34.05 -0.70 -28.24
C THR A 669 34.34 0.16 -27.01
N THR A 670 35.27 1.12 -27.11
CA THR A 670 35.51 2.11 -26.04
C THR A 670 34.25 2.89 -25.69
N LEU A 671 33.49 3.32 -26.70
CA LEU A 671 32.22 4.03 -26.51
C LEU A 671 31.16 3.12 -25.89
N GLY A 672 30.99 1.90 -26.41
CA GLY A 672 30.05 0.92 -25.86
C GLY A 672 30.35 0.61 -24.39
N ARG A 673 31.63 0.47 -24.03
CA ARG A 673 32.06 0.23 -22.65
C ARG A 673 31.80 1.45 -21.76
N ALA A 674 32.05 2.66 -22.24
CA ALA A 674 31.76 3.88 -21.49
C ALA A 674 30.27 4.08 -21.23
N ILE A 675 29.39 3.77 -22.21
CA ILE A 675 27.93 3.79 -22.02
C ILE A 675 27.53 2.73 -20.98
N ALA A 676 27.98 1.48 -21.15
CA ALA A 676 27.66 0.39 -20.23
C ALA A 676 28.07 0.68 -18.78
N LEU A 677 29.29 1.18 -18.56
CA LEU A 677 29.79 1.54 -17.23
C LEU A 677 29.06 2.72 -16.59
N SER A 678 28.43 3.56 -17.40
CA SER A 678 27.71 4.75 -16.92
C SER A 678 26.25 4.47 -16.58
N PHE A 679 25.79 3.23 -16.76
CA PHE A 679 24.39 2.82 -16.55
C PHE A 679 23.37 3.62 -17.37
N PHE A 680 23.81 4.33 -18.41
CA PHE A 680 22.92 4.98 -19.35
C PHE A 680 22.28 3.95 -20.26
N THR A 681 21.05 4.25 -20.67
CA THR A 681 20.49 3.54 -21.82
C THR A 681 21.31 3.81 -23.07
N VAL A 682 21.20 2.94 -24.08
CA VAL A 682 21.88 3.14 -25.36
C VAL A 682 21.49 4.49 -25.99
N GLN A 683 20.20 4.87 -25.96
CA GLN A 683 19.78 6.16 -26.53
C GLN A 683 20.25 7.34 -25.69
N GLN A 684 20.23 7.25 -24.36
CA GLN A 684 20.75 8.29 -23.47
C GLN A 684 22.24 8.53 -23.75
N GLY A 685 23.06 7.47 -23.81
CA GLY A 685 24.49 7.58 -24.10
C GLY A 685 24.77 8.26 -25.44
N LEU A 686 24.05 7.86 -26.50
CA LEU A 686 24.16 8.47 -27.83
C LEU A 686 23.63 9.91 -27.88
N MET A 687 22.58 10.23 -27.11
CA MET A 687 22.08 11.59 -26.95
C MET A 687 23.15 12.48 -26.28
N ILE A 688 23.73 12.02 -25.17
CA ILE A 688 24.78 12.76 -24.45
C ILE A 688 25.94 13.09 -25.40
N VAL A 689 26.46 12.11 -26.13
CA VAL A 689 27.55 12.33 -27.10
C VAL A 689 27.18 13.39 -28.14
N ARG A 690 25.96 13.34 -28.70
CA ARG A 690 25.48 14.35 -29.67
C ARG A 690 25.40 15.74 -29.05
N GLU A 691 24.99 15.85 -27.80
CA GLU A 691 24.84 17.14 -27.12
C GLU A 691 26.18 17.71 -26.67
N LEU A 692 27.14 16.86 -26.30
CA LEU A 692 28.54 17.23 -26.06
C LEU A 692 29.20 17.80 -27.31
N HIS A 693 29.03 17.16 -28.47
CA HIS A 693 29.53 17.70 -29.75
C HIS A 693 28.93 19.05 -30.14
N LYS A 694 27.74 19.38 -29.62
CA LYS A 694 27.11 20.70 -29.79
C LYS A 694 27.60 21.72 -28.75
N ASN A 695 28.65 21.40 -27.98
CA ASN A 695 29.20 22.23 -26.91
C ASN A 695 28.14 22.65 -25.88
N LYS A 696 27.14 21.80 -25.61
CA LYS A 696 26.16 22.09 -24.56
C LYS A 696 26.79 21.86 -23.19
N ASP A 697 26.43 22.72 -22.24
CA ASP A 697 26.92 22.66 -20.87
C ASP A 697 26.59 21.31 -20.21
N PRO A 698 27.61 20.54 -19.77
CA PRO A 698 27.46 19.22 -19.17
C PRO A 698 26.54 19.19 -17.96
N LEU A 699 26.53 20.26 -17.14
CA LEU A 699 25.65 20.33 -15.98
C LEU A 699 24.17 20.29 -16.41
N ASN A 700 23.83 20.98 -17.49
CA ASN A 700 22.46 20.96 -18.02
C ASN A 700 22.09 19.64 -18.65
N ILE A 701 23.05 18.99 -19.32
CA ILE A 701 22.84 17.63 -19.85
C ILE A 701 22.53 16.70 -18.67
N ALA A 702 23.34 16.74 -17.62
CA ALA A 702 23.17 15.91 -16.42
C ALA A 702 21.85 16.18 -15.69
N ILE A 703 21.43 17.44 -15.55
CA ILE A 703 20.13 17.80 -14.93
C ILE A 703 18.96 17.34 -15.82
N ARG A 704 19.04 17.48 -17.15
CA ARG A 704 17.95 17.09 -18.06
C ARG A 704 17.72 15.59 -18.16
N LEU A 705 18.72 14.78 -17.84
CA LEU A 705 18.55 13.33 -17.74
C LEU A 705 17.59 12.94 -16.61
N GLU A 706 17.59 13.70 -15.50
CA GLU A 706 16.67 13.49 -14.38
C GLU A 706 16.56 14.79 -13.56
N PHE A 707 15.38 15.42 -13.62
CA PHE A 707 15.08 16.65 -12.89
C PHE A 707 14.77 16.39 -11.42
N PHE A 708 14.99 17.42 -10.59
CA PHE A 708 14.57 17.39 -9.19
C PHE A 708 13.07 17.69 -9.04
N GLU A 709 12.27 16.66 -8.78
CA GLU A 709 10.81 16.82 -8.72
C GLU A 709 10.24 17.21 -7.34
N ASN A 710 10.99 16.97 -6.27
CA ASN A 710 10.46 16.95 -4.90
C ASN A 710 10.47 18.33 -4.21
N ILE A 711 9.79 19.29 -4.84
CA ILE A 711 9.65 20.66 -4.34
C ILE A 711 8.19 20.94 -4.02
N TYR A 712 7.93 21.33 -2.78
CA TYR A 712 6.58 21.52 -2.26
C TYR A 712 6.37 22.98 -1.86
N MET A 713 5.15 23.47 -1.99
CA MET A 713 4.79 24.76 -1.37
C MET A 713 4.58 24.60 0.13
N THR A 714 4.97 25.63 0.89
CA THR A 714 4.73 25.70 2.33
C THR A 714 3.23 25.83 2.64
N ASP A 715 2.82 25.40 3.83
CA ASP A 715 1.43 25.46 4.27
C ASP A 715 0.95 26.91 4.41
N GLU A 716 1.85 27.85 4.72
CA GLU A 716 1.57 29.28 4.74
C GLU A 716 1.02 29.78 3.40
N ILE A 717 1.70 29.46 2.29
CA ILE A 717 1.25 29.86 0.95
C ILE A 717 -0.07 29.20 0.61
N LYS A 718 -0.20 27.88 0.84
CA LYS A 718 -1.43 27.17 0.50
C LYS A 718 -2.63 27.73 1.27
N LYS A 719 -2.46 27.98 2.57
CA LYS A 719 -3.50 28.54 3.43
C LYS A 719 -3.93 29.92 2.95
N ILE A 720 -2.99 30.82 2.66
CA ILE A 720 -3.31 32.16 2.16
C ILE A 720 -4.07 32.09 0.83
N PHE A 721 -3.64 31.23 -0.11
CA PHE A 721 -4.32 31.09 -1.40
C PHE A 721 -5.72 30.49 -1.27
N LEU A 722 -5.90 29.52 -0.38
CA LEU A 722 -7.21 28.93 -0.11
C LEU A 722 -8.13 29.93 0.58
N ASP A 723 -7.68 30.59 1.63
CA ASP A 723 -8.52 31.44 2.48
C ASP A 723 -8.91 32.74 1.76
N GLU A 724 -7.94 33.43 1.16
CA GLU A 724 -8.11 34.78 0.57
C GLU A 724 -8.53 34.77 -0.90
N PHE A 725 -8.08 33.76 -1.65
CA PHE A 725 -8.31 33.70 -3.09
C PHE A 725 -9.26 32.57 -3.50
N LYS A 726 -9.63 31.67 -2.56
CA LYS A 726 -10.39 30.44 -2.85
C LYS A 726 -9.75 29.60 -3.96
N ILE A 727 -8.41 29.68 -4.08
CA ILE A 727 -7.62 28.92 -5.05
C ILE A 727 -6.98 27.76 -4.29
N ASN A 728 -7.39 26.54 -4.64
CA ASN A 728 -6.71 25.35 -4.16
C ASN A 728 -5.43 25.12 -4.98
N LEU A 729 -4.27 25.37 -4.36
CA LEU A 729 -2.97 25.19 -4.99
C LEU A 729 -2.54 23.71 -4.94
N PRO A 730 -1.93 23.16 -6.01
CA PRO A 730 -1.41 21.80 -5.96
C PRO A 730 -0.22 21.69 -5.00
N ASN A 731 0.10 20.49 -4.51
CA ASN A 731 1.13 20.32 -3.50
C ASN A 731 2.56 20.56 -4.01
N LYS A 732 2.89 20.03 -5.20
CA LYS A 732 4.19 20.20 -5.86
C LYS A 732 4.25 21.57 -6.55
N PHE A 733 5.37 22.27 -6.40
CA PHE A 733 5.60 23.61 -6.97
C PHE A 733 5.67 23.61 -8.50
N ILE A 734 6.17 22.53 -9.09
CA ILE A 734 6.33 22.41 -10.55
C ILE A 734 5.22 21.52 -11.13
N ALA A 735 3.97 21.81 -10.77
CA ALA A 735 2.82 21.25 -11.46
C ALA A 735 2.40 22.18 -12.61
N GLY A 736 1.99 21.65 -13.77
CA GLY A 736 1.58 22.47 -14.93
C GLY A 736 0.49 23.52 -14.64
N ARG A 737 -0.32 23.31 -13.58
CA ARG A 737 -1.29 24.29 -13.07
C ARG A 737 -0.65 25.51 -12.38
N ILE A 738 0.47 25.35 -11.67
CA ILE A 738 1.15 26.47 -10.99
C ILE A 738 1.77 27.40 -12.02
N VAL A 739 2.34 26.85 -13.08
CA VAL A 739 2.89 27.61 -14.20
C VAL A 739 1.85 28.58 -14.79
N GLY A 740 0.60 28.15 -14.94
CA GLY A 740 -0.51 29.00 -15.38
C GLY A 740 -0.99 30.00 -14.30
N ILE A 741 -0.91 29.63 -13.02
CA ILE A 741 -1.25 30.53 -11.90
C ILE A 741 -0.18 31.62 -11.75
N THR A 742 1.11 31.30 -11.81
CA THR A 742 2.23 32.24 -11.66
C THR A 742 2.26 33.28 -12.78
N ALA A 743 1.91 32.90 -14.00
CA ALA A 743 1.69 33.82 -15.11
C ALA A 743 0.53 34.82 -14.84
N ARG A 744 -0.49 34.41 -14.05
CA ARG A 744 -1.65 35.23 -13.70
C ARG A 744 -1.51 35.95 -12.35
N LEU A 745 -0.46 35.67 -11.55
CA LEU A 745 -0.24 36.27 -10.21
C LEU A 745 -0.14 37.80 -10.24
N GLY A 746 0.22 38.40 -11.38
CA GLY A 746 0.16 39.85 -11.59
C GLY A 746 -1.21 40.46 -11.29
N LYS A 747 -2.31 39.71 -11.52
CA LYS A 747 -3.69 40.15 -11.22
C LYS A 747 -3.99 40.23 -9.72
N TYR A 748 -3.27 39.47 -8.90
CA TYR A 748 -3.50 39.38 -7.44
C TYR A 748 -2.55 40.26 -6.62
N LYS A 749 -1.64 40.97 -7.30
CA LYS A 749 -0.54 41.77 -6.70
C LYS A 749 -1.03 42.78 -5.64
N ARG A 750 -2.21 43.37 -5.81
CA ARG A 750 -2.79 44.35 -4.85
C ARG A 750 -3.30 43.69 -3.57
N ARG A 751 -3.92 42.50 -3.65
CA ARG A 751 -4.40 41.75 -2.47
C ARG A 751 -3.25 41.06 -1.74
N LEU A 752 -2.27 40.53 -2.49
CA LEU A 752 -1.07 39.91 -1.93
C LEU A 752 -0.19 40.87 -1.12
N ARG A 753 -0.31 42.20 -1.31
CA ARG A 753 0.42 43.19 -0.49
C ARG A 753 0.13 43.07 1.02
N LYS A 754 -1.03 42.54 1.41
CA LYS A 754 -1.35 42.25 2.82
C LYS A 754 -0.46 41.16 3.42
N TYR A 755 0.16 40.33 2.57
CA TYR A 755 1.03 39.21 2.94
C TYR A 755 2.43 39.46 2.35
N ALA A 756 3.15 40.42 2.94
CA ALA A 756 4.42 40.92 2.40
C ALA A 756 5.45 39.80 2.16
N GLY A 757 5.55 38.82 3.07
CA GLY A 757 6.45 37.65 2.92
C GLY A 757 6.14 36.82 1.67
N VAL A 758 4.88 36.39 1.51
CA VAL A 758 4.45 35.61 0.34
C VAL A 758 4.58 36.40 -0.96
N ALA A 759 4.24 37.69 -0.95
CA ALA A 759 4.39 38.55 -2.11
C ALA A 759 5.86 38.66 -2.57
N GLN A 760 6.80 38.77 -1.62
CA GLN A 760 8.23 38.77 -1.92
C GLN A 760 8.70 37.43 -2.49
N SER A 761 8.24 36.29 -1.94
CA SER A 761 8.56 34.97 -2.46
C SER A 761 8.10 34.79 -3.91
N ILE A 762 6.87 35.21 -4.23
CA ILE A 762 6.33 35.15 -5.60
C ILE A 762 7.16 35.97 -6.59
N VAL A 763 7.56 37.19 -6.21
CA VAL A 763 8.44 38.03 -7.05
C VAL A 763 9.78 37.35 -7.29
N LYS A 764 10.36 36.73 -6.25
CA LYS A 764 11.60 35.95 -6.39
C LYS A 764 11.40 34.76 -7.32
N TRP A 765 10.27 34.05 -7.26
CA TRP A 765 9.98 32.95 -8.19
C TRP A 765 9.98 33.42 -9.63
N GLN A 766 9.28 34.52 -9.93
CA GLN A 766 9.21 35.07 -11.29
C GLN A 766 10.60 35.46 -11.81
N LYS A 767 11.42 36.08 -10.97
CA LYS A 767 12.76 36.54 -11.33
C LYS A 767 13.77 35.41 -11.49
N VAL A 768 13.69 34.36 -10.65
CA VAL A 768 14.72 33.31 -10.58
C VAL A 768 14.36 32.08 -11.41
N PHE A 769 13.08 31.69 -11.45
CA PHE A 769 12.65 30.44 -12.08
C PHE A 769 11.88 30.65 -13.39
N PHE A 770 11.08 31.71 -13.52
CA PHE A 770 10.16 31.87 -14.66
C PHE A 770 10.58 32.92 -15.70
N SER A 771 11.88 33.17 -15.86
CA SER A 771 12.41 34.23 -16.73
C SER A 771 12.94 33.76 -18.11
N CYS A 772 12.45 32.65 -18.68
CA CYS A 772 12.91 32.21 -20.01
C CYS A 772 12.34 33.10 -21.14
N GLY A 773 13.09 33.28 -22.23
CA GLY A 773 12.62 33.88 -23.49
C GLY A 773 12.14 32.86 -24.51
N CYS A 774 11.73 31.67 -24.06
CA CYS A 774 11.44 30.55 -24.92
C CYS A 774 10.01 30.60 -25.47
N GLY A 775 9.79 30.16 -26.73
CA GLY A 775 8.48 30.29 -27.39
C GLY A 775 7.34 29.55 -26.68
N ASN A 776 7.67 28.46 -25.96
CA ASN A 776 6.72 27.68 -25.15
C ASN A 776 6.64 28.16 -23.70
N ALA A 777 7.22 29.31 -23.36
CA ALA A 777 7.06 29.90 -22.03
C ALA A 777 5.57 30.11 -21.71
N PRO A 778 5.11 29.81 -20.50
CA PRO A 778 5.84 29.29 -19.34
C PRO A 778 5.88 27.74 -19.23
N TYR A 779 5.36 27.00 -20.22
CA TYR A 779 5.20 25.54 -20.23
C TYR A 779 6.42 24.72 -20.70
N CYS A 780 7.57 25.37 -20.80
CA CYS A 780 8.84 24.74 -21.12
C CYS A 780 9.52 24.14 -19.88
N ASP A 781 10.60 23.38 -20.06
CA ASP A 781 11.40 22.85 -18.93
C ASP A 781 12.30 23.90 -18.26
N CYS A 782 12.38 25.12 -18.80
CA CYS A 782 13.30 26.14 -18.31
C CYS A 782 13.11 26.48 -16.82
N PRO A 783 11.88 26.52 -16.25
CA PRO A 783 11.70 26.74 -14.82
C PRO A 783 12.27 25.63 -13.95
N ILE A 784 12.12 24.37 -14.38
CA ILE A 784 12.67 23.20 -13.69
C ILE A 784 14.19 23.26 -13.73
N LEU A 785 14.76 23.47 -14.92
CA LEU A 785 16.20 23.59 -15.08
C LEU A 785 16.79 24.75 -14.26
N SER A 786 16.11 25.88 -14.19
CA SER A 786 16.56 27.05 -13.41
C SER A 786 16.51 26.79 -11.90
N MET A 787 15.52 26.02 -11.46
CA MET A 787 15.41 25.58 -10.08
C MET A 787 16.56 24.64 -9.69
N ASP A 788 16.81 23.61 -10.50
CA ASP A 788 17.85 22.62 -10.23
C ASP A 788 19.24 23.27 -10.28
N ARG A 789 19.49 24.15 -11.25
CA ARG A 789 20.68 25.01 -11.27
C ARG A 789 20.79 25.83 -9.99
N LYS A 790 19.69 26.34 -9.44
CA LYS A 790 19.74 27.10 -8.20
C LYS A 790 20.16 26.24 -7.02
N LEU A 791 19.67 25.00 -6.92
CA LEU A 791 20.09 24.05 -5.89
C LEU A 791 21.59 23.75 -6.01
N VAL A 792 22.07 23.48 -7.22
CA VAL A 792 23.50 23.23 -7.50
C VAL A 792 24.36 24.47 -7.21
N GLN A 793 23.90 25.67 -7.59
CA GLN A 793 24.57 26.92 -7.29
C GLN A 793 24.71 27.14 -5.77
N LEU A 794 23.64 26.92 -5.01
CA LEU A 794 23.66 27.05 -3.55
C LEU A 794 24.66 26.07 -2.92
N ARG A 795 24.80 24.87 -3.48
CA ARG A 795 25.81 23.91 -3.05
C ARG A 795 27.22 24.40 -3.39
N MET A 796 27.49 24.71 -4.66
CA MET A 796 28.83 25.00 -5.16
C MET A 796 29.40 26.36 -4.70
N GLU A 797 28.60 27.42 -4.74
CA GLU A 797 29.08 28.80 -4.53
C GLU A 797 28.96 29.25 -3.07
N LYS A 798 27.98 28.73 -2.33
CA LYS A 798 27.72 29.12 -0.94
C LYS A 798 28.13 28.07 0.09
N GLY A 799 28.65 26.91 -0.33
CA GLY A 799 29.05 25.84 0.58
C GLY A 799 27.90 25.28 1.42
N LEU A 800 26.65 25.42 0.96
CA LEU A 800 25.51 24.99 1.76
C LEU A 800 25.39 23.47 1.75
N THR A 801 25.24 22.88 2.93
CA THR A 801 24.84 21.49 3.10
C THR A 801 23.38 21.30 2.67
N PRO A 802 22.95 20.08 2.30
CA PRO A 802 21.56 19.80 1.93
C PRO A 802 20.53 20.31 2.94
N ARG A 803 20.79 20.21 4.25
CA ARG A 803 19.89 20.78 5.27
C ARG A 803 19.85 22.31 5.23
N LYS A 804 21.00 22.98 5.04
CA LYS A 804 21.05 24.44 4.87
C LYS A 804 20.39 24.91 3.58
N ILE A 805 20.48 24.14 2.49
CA ILE A 805 19.76 24.40 1.24
C ILE A 805 18.25 24.28 1.46
N SER A 806 17.79 23.22 2.12
CA SER A 806 16.38 23.04 2.51
C SER A 806 15.86 24.26 3.29
N GLN A 807 16.57 24.69 4.33
CA GLN A 807 16.22 25.89 5.11
C GLN A 807 16.26 27.18 4.28
N HIS A 808 17.21 27.30 3.35
CA HIS A 808 17.31 28.46 2.46
C HIS A 808 16.12 28.52 1.50
N MET A 809 15.69 27.38 0.93
CA MET A 809 14.54 27.27 0.05
C MET A 809 13.25 27.66 0.77
N ASP A 810 13.08 27.17 2.00
CA ASP A 810 11.92 27.50 2.83
C ASP A 810 11.88 28.99 3.16
N ARG A 811 12.94 29.55 3.77
CA ARG A 811 12.98 30.96 4.19
C ARG A 811 12.96 31.96 3.04
N THR A 812 13.64 31.66 1.94
CA THR A 812 13.85 32.63 0.85
C THR A 812 12.72 32.58 -0.17
N PHE A 813 12.24 31.38 -0.47
CA PHE A 813 11.30 31.11 -1.54
C PHE A 813 9.97 30.54 -1.04
N ASN A 814 9.77 30.26 0.25
CA ASN A 814 8.57 29.56 0.75
C ASN A 814 8.34 28.23 0.03
N LEU A 815 9.43 27.51 -0.24
CA LEU A 815 9.42 26.20 -0.89
C LEU A 815 10.06 25.17 0.05
N LYS A 816 9.30 24.15 0.41
CA LYS A 816 9.79 23.02 1.20
C LYS A 816 10.48 22.02 0.27
N VAL A 817 11.75 21.78 0.53
CA VAL A 817 12.57 20.74 -0.11
C VAL A 817 13.19 19.89 1.00
N TYR A 818 13.18 18.57 0.88
CA TYR A 818 13.72 17.71 1.93
C TYR A 818 15.22 17.45 1.75
N SER A 819 15.97 17.40 2.85
CA SER A 819 17.43 17.19 2.86
C SER A 819 17.83 15.84 2.26
N GLY A 820 17.10 14.75 2.55
CA GLY A 820 17.35 13.43 1.98
C GLY A 820 17.14 13.37 0.48
N ASP A 821 16.16 14.10 -0.06
CA ASP A 821 15.98 14.21 -1.51
C ASP A 821 17.14 15.00 -2.15
N LEU A 822 17.58 16.09 -1.52
CA LEU A 822 18.72 16.88 -1.99
C LEU A 822 20.02 16.07 -2.02
N LEU A 823 20.26 15.27 -0.99
CA LEU A 823 21.39 14.33 -0.93
C LEU A 823 21.38 13.39 -2.13
N ARG A 824 20.27 12.67 -2.34
CA ARG A 824 20.10 11.75 -3.47
C ARG A 824 20.23 12.48 -4.81
N PHE A 825 19.69 13.68 -4.91
CA PHE A 825 19.80 14.50 -6.13
C PHE A 825 21.25 14.83 -6.46
N PHE A 826 22.03 15.31 -5.49
CA PHE A 826 23.43 15.62 -5.72
C PHE A 826 24.25 14.36 -6.01
N ASP A 827 23.95 13.24 -5.35
CA ASP A 827 24.64 11.96 -5.54
C ASP A 827 24.40 11.41 -6.95
N ASN A 828 23.13 11.33 -7.35
CA ASN A 828 22.74 10.94 -8.70
C ASN A 828 23.29 11.90 -9.75
N LEU A 829 23.31 13.22 -9.47
CA LEU A 829 23.91 14.22 -10.36
C LEU A 829 25.41 13.98 -10.55
N ILE A 830 26.15 13.68 -9.49
CA ILE A 830 27.57 13.33 -9.55
C ILE A 830 27.77 12.07 -10.38
N HIS A 831 26.98 11.01 -10.16
CA HIS A 831 27.08 9.79 -10.95
C HIS A 831 26.79 10.03 -12.44
N ARG A 832 25.80 10.86 -12.77
CA ARG A 832 25.54 11.27 -14.15
C ARG A 832 26.69 12.07 -14.73
N LEU A 833 27.24 13.02 -13.98
CA LEU A 833 28.41 13.79 -14.41
C LEU A 833 29.63 12.90 -14.65
N GLN A 834 29.92 11.93 -13.77
CA GLN A 834 30.98 10.93 -13.97
C GLN A 834 30.73 10.08 -15.23
N GLY A 835 29.46 9.74 -15.51
CA GLY A 835 29.10 9.07 -16.75
C GLY A 835 29.38 9.92 -17.99
N ILE A 836 29.00 11.21 -17.94
CA ILE A 836 29.25 12.17 -19.02
C ILE A 836 30.76 12.41 -19.19
N GLU A 837 31.53 12.47 -18.10
CA GLU A 837 32.99 12.58 -18.10
C GLU A 837 33.63 11.39 -18.83
N ARG A 838 33.20 10.15 -18.53
CA ARG A 838 33.66 8.94 -19.24
C ARG A 838 33.38 9.02 -20.73
N LEU A 839 32.21 9.53 -21.12
CA LEU A 839 31.85 9.70 -22.54
C LEU A 839 32.70 10.79 -23.20
N ALA A 840 32.85 11.96 -22.56
CA ALA A 840 33.66 13.08 -23.04
C ALA A 840 35.11 12.65 -23.31
N LYS A 841 35.69 11.87 -22.39
CA LYS A 841 37.03 11.29 -22.53
C LYS A 841 37.16 10.38 -23.74
N VAL A 842 36.16 9.54 -24.01
CA VAL A 842 36.20 8.62 -25.15
C VAL A 842 36.10 9.34 -26.49
N ILE A 843 35.36 10.46 -26.56
CA ILE A 843 35.22 11.26 -27.79
C ILE A 843 36.32 12.32 -27.96
N GLY A 844 37.25 12.44 -26.99
CA GLY A 844 38.40 13.35 -27.07
C GLY A 844 38.13 14.79 -26.63
N GLU A 845 37.04 15.05 -25.91
CA GLU A 845 36.63 16.39 -25.45
C GLU A 845 37.29 16.75 -24.10
N ASN A 846 38.64 16.84 -24.08
CA ASN A 846 39.43 17.00 -22.85
C ASN A 846 39.10 18.28 -22.05
N GLU A 847 38.72 19.38 -22.72
CA GLU A 847 38.29 20.60 -22.03
C GLU A 847 36.98 20.40 -21.26
N ILE A 848 36.07 19.61 -21.83
CA ILE A 848 34.80 19.28 -21.21
C ILE A 848 35.04 18.33 -20.04
N GLU A 849 35.92 17.35 -20.19
CA GLU A 849 36.37 16.46 -19.11
C GLU A 849 36.86 17.28 -17.90
N GLY A 850 37.80 18.22 -18.11
CA GLY A 850 38.31 19.08 -17.04
C GLY A 850 37.22 19.93 -16.36
N LYS A 851 36.28 20.49 -17.14
CA LYS A 851 35.13 21.22 -16.60
C LYS A 851 34.24 20.34 -15.74
N ILE A 852 33.97 19.11 -16.16
CA ILE A 852 33.14 18.15 -15.41
C ILE A 852 33.84 17.73 -14.11
N PHE A 853 35.14 17.46 -14.16
CA PHE A 853 35.94 17.14 -12.98
C PHE A 853 35.84 18.26 -11.93
N ASP A 854 35.99 19.51 -12.34
CA ASP A 854 35.86 20.68 -11.46
C ASP A 854 34.43 20.85 -10.91
N LEU A 855 33.40 20.58 -11.73
CA LEU A 855 32.01 20.59 -11.30
C LEU A 855 31.76 19.56 -10.19
N ILE A 856 32.18 18.31 -10.41
CA ILE A 856 32.04 17.22 -9.43
C ILE A 856 32.73 17.61 -8.13
N ARG A 857 33.98 18.08 -8.19
CA ARG A 857 34.75 18.49 -7.01
C ARG A 857 34.04 19.59 -6.20
N LYS A 858 33.47 20.59 -6.86
CA LYS A 858 32.73 21.69 -6.22
C LYS A 858 31.40 21.25 -5.62
N ILE A 859 30.74 20.23 -6.17
CA ILE A 859 29.50 19.67 -5.61
C ILE A 859 29.81 18.77 -4.41
N GLU A 860 30.83 17.90 -4.55
CA GLU A 860 31.29 16.99 -3.49
C GLU A 860 31.74 17.79 -2.26
N LYS A 861 32.74 18.66 -2.43
CA LYS A 861 33.37 19.44 -1.35
C LYS A 861 33.38 20.92 -1.70
N PRO A 862 32.27 21.64 -1.49
CA PRO A 862 32.24 23.06 -1.74
C PRO A 862 33.12 23.79 -0.73
N ARG A 863 33.73 24.91 -1.16
CA ARG A 863 34.67 25.69 -0.34
C ARG A 863 33.99 26.50 0.76
#